data_AF-A0A7C4NSD8-F1
#
_entry.id   AF-A0A7C4NSD8-F1
#
_cell.length_a   1.000
_cell.length_b   1.000
_cell.length_c   1.000
_cell.angle_alpha   90.00
_cell.angle_beta   90.00
_cell.angle_gamma   90.00
#
_symmetry.space_group_name_H-M   'P 1'
#
loop_
_entity.id
_entity.type
_entity.pdbx_description
1 polymer ?
#
loop_
_entity_poly.entity_id
_entity_poly.type
_entity_poly.pdbx_seq_one_letter_code
_entity_poly.pdbx_strand_id
1 'polypeptide(L)'
;TGDPNIPAYVFNGHGIYRSTDGGEKWHYLGLGDEGIVSKIQIHPTNPNVLYAAVMGNPYVRTNKRGVYKSTDGGQTWTQVLFVSNQAGASDLIINYQNPQILYASFWDRVRSNQESIIDGPHARVYKTTDGGQTWTQLTGGLPTGRNGRTGLAMSRQNPDKLYVVYIDTLATTGGLYKTVDGGQTWTSIDVTALETAVADFGWYFGKIRVNPVDDEEVFFLGVVLWRKPAGSTQWLVGANSHADVHDLQFAPSGKRYLACDGGVYRHSPGQSQWIKSLNLPTTQFYHTSYNHHQPQLYYGGAQDNGIQRGNGQGYNSWQAVFPADGFRCAFHALDSLTFWVETQNGEIHKTTDGGQTWQFGSPCLGTPDRCNWDMPYFRSRHFPERLYAGTYRVYFSEGGTGWGVISGDLTRGILYAPRFHTISCLEESPTQAEKLVAGTSDGLVWRRTPAGAWVNISAGLPNRYVTSVVVSPTQPTRLFVTHSGFRDNERIPHVHRSDNDGAIWIDISGNLPNIPVNDILVLPNHADSILFAATDAGVYYTKNGGAFWQRLGAKLPFVPVFDLELNPVRRQLLAASYARGLWTFPLDSLHLLPSAPAIAVQGRVYTETGEGLAQVRLCANPLVQTSASGDYQLLFGAACLSDSLRPQRSDNPLNGVSTFDLVLINKHILDIERLGSPYRIIAADANGSGSVTTADILTLRRLILGIDTTLTQSPLWRFVPANFQFPDPEQPFKTAFPQAIAVTASSQPQQANFIGVRIGDVNGSAKTQWDSAVLPRDFWPLQVENRSFRIGETLRVIFSASWESAVAAQLSLVFDSEMLDVLRIEPLASGLSSEHFALRPGGRSCVTACFERVRLLGGSAVPAPPTPLFAVHFRARRSGELKRALSVNDQPTPAIAFRPDGSPLQPVLRWLDTPVPELLAQPTVFPNPFGSSGLLLALPAAAVPSEVRLFDGQGRLLWATTTAQTTLSLEAGLFPTAGAYWVEVRQADSRWMLRAVKQPG
;
A
#
# COMPACT_ATOMS: atom_id res chain seq x y z
N THR A 1 -1.48 23.01 14.55
CA THR A 1 -2.22 23.85 13.59
C THR A 1 -1.75 23.70 12.14
N GLY A 2 -0.51 23.27 11.87
CA GLY A 2 -0.02 23.01 10.49
C GLY A 2 0.86 24.13 9.95
N ASP A 3 1.39 23.97 8.73
CA ASP A 3 2.26 24.91 8.05
C ASP A 3 1.48 25.76 7.03
N PRO A 4 1.23 27.06 7.31
CA PRO A 4 0.45 27.93 6.44
C PRO A 4 1.18 28.38 5.17
N ASN A 5 2.49 28.11 5.04
CA ASN A 5 3.27 28.47 3.85
C ASN A 5 3.24 27.40 2.75
N ILE A 6 2.87 26.17 3.09
CA ILE A 6 2.66 25.05 2.16
C ILE A 6 3.87 24.84 1.22
N PRO A 7 5.07 24.52 1.77
CA PRO A 7 6.27 24.20 1.01
C PRO A 7 6.13 22.88 0.25
N ALA A 8 7.25 22.40 -0.30
CA ALA A 8 7.28 21.11 -0.97
C ALA A 8 6.83 19.95 -0.07
N TYR A 9 7.19 20.02 1.21
CA TYR A 9 6.84 19.10 2.28
C TYR A 9 5.87 19.79 3.25
N VAL A 10 4.57 19.66 3.02
CA VAL A 10 3.57 20.36 3.83
C VAL A 10 3.39 19.66 5.18
N PHE A 11 3.07 20.36 6.25
CA PHE A 11 2.61 19.74 7.49
C PHE A 11 1.17 20.14 7.76
N ASN A 12 0.22 19.22 7.69
CA ASN A 12 -1.20 19.54 7.86
C ASN A 12 -1.54 19.99 9.29
N GLY A 13 -0.77 19.54 10.28
CA GLY A 13 -1.08 19.73 11.69
C GLY A 13 -2.32 18.95 12.15
N HIS A 14 -2.73 19.19 13.40
CA HIS A 14 -3.85 18.52 14.05
C HIS A 14 -4.77 19.53 14.77
N GLY A 15 -5.18 20.58 14.05
CA GLY A 15 -6.15 21.55 14.56
C GLY A 15 -5.60 22.52 15.62
N ILE A 16 -6.50 23.01 16.48
CA ILE A 16 -6.27 24.08 17.46
C ILE A 16 -6.15 23.52 18.87
N TYR A 17 -5.27 24.13 19.67
CA TYR A 17 -5.11 23.83 21.09
C TYR A 17 -5.14 25.14 21.90
N ARG A 18 -5.58 25.05 23.17
CA ARG A 18 -5.59 26.16 24.11
C ARG A 18 -4.86 25.79 25.40
N SER A 19 -4.08 26.74 25.90
CA SER A 19 -3.50 26.72 27.23
C SER A 19 -4.03 27.94 28.02
N THR A 20 -4.21 27.78 29.32
CA THR A 20 -4.53 28.86 30.26
C THR A 20 -3.47 29.00 31.36
N ASP A 21 -2.35 28.30 31.23
CA ASP A 21 -1.28 28.19 32.23
C ASP A 21 0.10 28.55 31.65
N GLY A 22 0.13 29.39 30.61
CA GLY A 22 1.39 29.83 29.98
C GLY A 22 2.05 28.79 29.08
N GLY A 23 1.30 27.74 28.68
CA GLY A 23 1.75 26.71 27.74
C GLY A 23 2.25 25.42 28.41
N GLU A 24 2.08 25.28 29.72
CA GLU A 24 2.42 24.04 30.44
C GLU A 24 1.49 22.90 30.05
N LYS A 25 0.17 23.17 29.93
CA LYS A 25 -0.82 22.21 29.45
C LYS A 25 -1.62 22.76 28.28
N TRP A 26 -1.93 21.87 27.35
CA TRP A 26 -2.68 22.18 26.14
C TRP A 26 -3.90 21.28 26.02
N HIS A 27 -5.05 21.90 25.78
CA HIS A 27 -6.33 21.24 25.54
C HIS A 27 -6.69 21.35 24.06
N TYR A 28 -7.00 20.23 23.42
CA TYR A 28 -7.44 20.21 22.04
C TYR A 28 -8.83 20.84 21.89
N LEU A 29 -8.99 21.69 20.87
CA LEU A 29 -10.20 22.47 20.58
C LEU A 29 -10.83 22.12 19.21
N GLY A 30 -10.41 21.03 18.55
CA GLY A 30 -10.98 20.65 17.25
C GLY A 30 -10.22 21.20 16.04
N LEU A 31 -10.86 21.12 14.87
CA LEU A 31 -10.33 21.47 13.54
C LEU A 31 -9.18 20.59 13.01
N GLY A 32 -9.01 19.38 13.55
CA GLY A 32 -7.92 18.47 13.17
C GLY A 32 -8.08 17.84 11.77
N ASP A 33 -9.31 17.65 11.30
CA ASP A 33 -9.57 17.06 9.98
C ASP A 33 -9.64 18.12 8.88
N GLU A 34 -9.78 19.38 9.28
CA GLU A 34 -9.81 20.57 8.43
C GLU A 34 -8.41 20.94 7.93
N GLY A 35 -7.36 20.34 8.48
CA GLY A 35 -5.98 20.50 8.04
C GLY A 35 -5.37 21.81 8.56
N ILE A 36 -4.81 22.60 7.65
CA ILE A 36 -3.95 23.73 8.01
C ILE A 36 -4.80 24.91 8.48
N VAL A 37 -4.60 25.31 9.74
CA VAL A 37 -5.15 26.53 10.33
C VAL A 37 -4.13 27.66 10.14
N SER A 38 -4.43 28.58 9.23
CA SER A 38 -3.52 29.66 8.82
C SER A 38 -3.50 30.85 9.80
N LYS A 39 -4.63 31.10 10.46
CA LYS A 39 -4.77 32.22 11.41
C LYS A 39 -5.84 31.91 12.45
N ILE A 40 -5.61 32.40 13.67
CA ILE A 40 -6.60 32.38 14.75
C ILE A 40 -6.82 33.82 15.20
N GLN A 41 -8.08 34.24 15.33
CA GLN A 41 -8.48 35.52 15.89
C GLN A 41 -9.37 35.30 17.10
N ILE A 42 -9.05 35.98 18.20
CA ILE A 42 -9.82 35.94 19.44
C ILE A 42 -10.57 37.27 19.53
N HIS A 43 -11.87 37.21 19.84
CA HIS A 43 -12.65 38.42 20.03
C HIS A 43 -12.08 39.24 21.21
N PRO A 44 -11.82 40.55 21.04
CA PRO A 44 -10.99 41.36 21.94
C PRO A 44 -11.53 41.46 23.37
N THR A 45 -12.86 41.39 23.53
CA THR A 45 -13.55 41.52 24.83
C THR A 45 -14.35 40.27 25.23
N ASN A 46 -14.37 39.21 24.41
CA ASN A 46 -15.14 38.00 24.70
C ASN A 46 -14.35 36.76 24.26
N PRO A 47 -13.54 36.15 25.14
CA PRO A 47 -12.66 35.05 24.77
C PRO A 47 -13.39 33.75 24.38
N ASN A 48 -14.72 33.69 24.53
CA ASN A 48 -15.51 32.56 24.03
C ASN A 48 -15.78 32.65 22.52
N VAL A 49 -15.64 33.83 21.92
CA VAL A 49 -15.81 34.01 20.47
C VAL A 49 -14.45 33.94 19.78
N LEU A 50 -14.26 32.91 18.97
CA LEU A 50 -13.02 32.63 18.24
C LEU A 50 -13.32 32.51 16.76
N TYR A 51 -12.36 32.90 15.93
CA TYR A 51 -12.39 32.65 14.49
C TYR A 51 -11.09 31.98 14.04
N ALA A 52 -11.21 31.05 13.11
CA ALA A 52 -10.08 30.35 12.52
C ALA A 52 -10.14 30.47 10.99
N ALA A 53 -9.06 30.98 10.39
CA ALA A 53 -8.82 30.84 8.96
C ALA A 53 -8.20 29.48 8.70
N VAL A 54 -8.81 28.72 7.79
CA VAL A 54 -8.45 27.36 7.47
C VAL A 54 -8.11 27.30 5.99
N MET A 55 -6.86 26.97 5.70
CA MET A 55 -6.39 26.74 4.34
C MET A 55 -6.89 25.40 3.79
N GLY A 56 -7.08 24.41 4.67
CA GLY A 56 -7.47 23.07 4.29
C GLY A 56 -6.31 22.09 4.27
N ASN A 57 -6.63 20.87 3.88
CA ASN A 57 -5.64 19.88 3.47
C ASN A 57 -5.31 20.07 1.98
N PRO A 58 -4.10 20.55 1.59
CA PRO A 58 -3.77 20.83 0.21
C PRO A 58 -3.67 19.59 -0.68
N TYR A 59 -3.56 18.39 -0.09
CA TYR A 59 -3.49 17.12 -0.83
C TYR A 59 -4.81 16.71 -1.46
N VAL A 60 -5.94 17.23 -0.96
CA VAL A 60 -7.28 16.83 -1.40
C VAL A 60 -8.22 18.03 -1.53
N ARG A 61 -9.04 18.02 -2.57
CA ARG A 61 -10.12 19.00 -2.74
C ARG A 61 -11.30 18.60 -1.87
N THR A 62 -11.60 19.40 -0.85
CA THR A 62 -12.70 19.17 0.09
C THR A 62 -13.32 20.50 0.50
N ASN A 63 -14.52 20.45 1.07
CA ASN A 63 -15.17 21.65 1.59
C ASN A 63 -14.65 22.08 2.98
N LYS A 64 -13.67 21.35 3.55
CA LYS A 64 -13.09 21.65 4.87
C LYS A 64 -12.04 22.77 4.80
N ARG A 65 -12.46 23.95 4.34
CA ARG A 65 -11.61 25.14 4.10
C ARG A 65 -12.38 26.42 4.40
N GLY A 66 -11.72 27.57 4.52
CA GLY A 66 -12.38 28.86 4.71
C GLY A 66 -12.37 29.35 6.16
N VAL A 67 -13.38 30.09 6.60
CA VAL A 67 -13.42 30.68 7.95
C VAL A 67 -14.38 29.90 8.84
N TYR A 68 -13.91 29.53 10.02
CA TYR A 68 -14.69 28.87 11.06
C TYR A 68 -14.84 29.81 12.26
N LYS A 69 -16.00 29.75 12.93
CA LYS A 69 -16.33 30.52 14.13
C LYS A 69 -16.73 29.59 15.27
N SER A 70 -16.26 29.90 16.46
CA SER A 70 -16.74 29.32 17.71
C SER A 70 -17.33 30.44 18.58
N THR A 71 -18.33 30.10 19.39
CA THR A 71 -18.95 31.01 20.38
C THR A 71 -18.91 30.45 21.81
N ASP A 72 -18.27 29.30 22.01
CA ASP A 72 -18.19 28.56 23.27
C ASP A 72 -16.73 28.31 23.72
N GLY A 73 -15.80 29.14 23.25
CA GLY A 73 -14.38 29.07 23.59
C GLY A 73 -13.61 27.98 22.85
N GLY A 74 -14.12 27.54 21.70
CA GLY A 74 -13.51 26.55 20.81
C GLY A 74 -13.95 25.12 21.06
N GLN A 75 -15.05 24.90 21.78
CA GLN A 75 -15.59 23.54 21.97
C GLN A 75 -16.31 23.07 20.71
N THR A 76 -17.04 23.97 20.04
CA THR A 76 -17.69 23.73 18.76
C THR A 76 -17.32 24.81 17.75
N TRP A 77 -17.29 24.42 16.46
CA TRP A 77 -16.94 25.29 15.34
C TRP A 77 -18.00 25.20 14.24
N THR A 78 -18.36 26.35 13.69
CA THR A 78 -19.25 26.49 12.52
C THR A 78 -18.49 27.12 11.37
N GLN A 79 -18.57 26.53 10.18
CA GLN A 79 -18.02 27.14 8.96
C GLN A 79 -18.88 28.33 8.56
N VAL A 80 -18.33 29.53 8.64
CA VAL A 80 -19.04 30.81 8.40
C VAL A 80 -18.69 31.45 7.05
N LEU A 81 -17.62 30.99 6.40
CA LEU A 81 -17.28 31.37 5.03
C LEU A 81 -16.61 30.21 4.30
N PHE A 82 -17.17 29.83 3.15
CA PHE A 82 -16.61 28.88 2.22
C PHE A 82 -16.62 29.49 0.82
N VAL A 83 -15.52 29.34 0.08
CA VAL A 83 -15.37 29.93 -1.27
C VAL A 83 -15.22 28.83 -2.32
N SER A 84 -14.34 27.85 -2.10
CA SER A 84 -14.07 26.79 -3.06
C SER A 84 -13.39 25.59 -2.40
N ASN A 85 -13.51 24.40 -3.00
CA ASN A 85 -12.86 23.18 -2.50
C ASN A 85 -11.34 23.13 -2.80
N GLN A 86 -10.83 24.08 -3.57
CA GLN A 86 -9.40 24.25 -3.89
C GLN A 86 -8.80 25.54 -3.32
N ALA A 87 -9.63 26.43 -2.75
CA ALA A 87 -9.18 27.69 -2.15
C ALA A 87 -9.50 27.74 -0.66
N GLY A 88 -8.49 28.04 0.15
CA GLY A 88 -8.64 28.18 1.58
C GLY A 88 -8.39 29.59 2.07
N ALA A 89 -8.80 29.89 3.30
CA ALA A 89 -8.54 31.19 3.91
C ALA A 89 -7.05 31.29 4.26
N SER A 90 -6.33 32.21 3.62
CA SER A 90 -4.88 32.42 3.79
C SER A 90 -4.54 33.37 4.94
N ASP A 91 -5.41 34.33 5.23
CA ASP A 91 -5.27 35.23 6.39
C ASP A 91 -6.64 35.71 6.88
N LEU A 92 -6.68 36.21 8.12
CA LEU A 92 -7.88 36.74 8.75
C LEU A 92 -7.49 37.82 9.76
N ILE A 93 -8.19 38.96 9.71
CA ILE A 93 -7.99 40.09 10.64
C ILE A 93 -9.34 40.57 11.17
N ILE A 94 -9.34 41.01 12.43
CA ILE A 94 -10.51 41.49 13.15
C ILE A 94 -10.34 42.96 13.49
N ASN A 95 -11.38 43.77 13.30
CA ASN A 95 -11.39 45.14 13.78
C ASN A 95 -11.51 45.10 15.32
N TYR A 96 -10.48 45.63 16.00
CA TYR A 96 -10.40 45.58 17.47
C TYR A 96 -11.34 46.60 18.16
N GLN A 97 -11.83 47.61 17.44
CA GLN A 97 -12.81 48.57 17.94
C GLN A 97 -14.25 48.06 17.73
N ASN A 98 -14.51 47.42 16.58
CA ASN A 98 -15.78 46.76 16.28
C ASN A 98 -15.57 45.32 15.81
N PRO A 99 -15.56 44.33 16.72
CA PRO A 99 -15.26 42.94 16.39
C PRO A 99 -16.36 42.21 15.60
N GLN A 100 -17.44 42.88 15.21
CA GLN A 100 -18.37 42.39 14.19
C GLN A 100 -17.80 42.54 12.77
N ILE A 101 -16.76 43.38 12.61
CA ILE A 101 -16.10 43.61 11.33
C ILE A 101 -14.83 42.75 11.23
N LEU A 102 -14.81 41.87 10.23
CA LEU A 102 -13.66 41.02 9.92
C LEU A 102 -13.37 41.04 8.42
N TYR A 103 -12.11 40.78 8.08
CA TYR A 103 -11.65 40.63 6.70
C TYR A 103 -10.88 39.32 6.56
N ALA A 104 -11.23 38.53 5.55
CA ALA A 104 -10.60 37.26 5.24
C ALA A 104 -10.06 37.29 3.81
N SER A 105 -8.85 36.78 3.61
CA SER A 105 -8.27 36.60 2.28
C SER A 105 -8.19 35.13 1.93
N PHE A 106 -8.32 34.81 0.64
CA PHE A 106 -8.31 33.45 0.12
C PHE A 106 -7.19 33.25 -0.89
N TRP A 107 -6.84 31.99 -1.12
CA TRP A 107 -5.85 31.58 -2.10
C TRP A 107 -6.11 30.15 -2.57
N ASP A 108 -6.08 29.93 -3.89
CA ASP A 108 -6.11 28.61 -4.52
C ASP A 108 -4.79 27.86 -4.27
N ARG A 109 -4.83 26.78 -3.47
CA ARG A 109 -3.65 25.96 -3.17
C ARG A 109 -4.00 24.48 -3.04
N VAL A 110 -3.58 23.73 -4.05
CA VAL A 110 -3.60 22.27 -4.10
C VAL A 110 -2.19 21.77 -4.34
N ARG A 111 -1.76 20.75 -3.61
CA ARG A 111 -0.44 20.15 -3.74
C ARG A 111 -0.53 18.67 -3.42
N SER A 112 -0.33 17.80 -4.41
CA SER A 112 -0.27 16.34 -4.28
C SER A 112 0.93 15.78 -5.06
N ASN A 113 1.05 14.46 -5.12
CA ASN A 113 2.04 13.79 -5.98
C ASN A 113 1.77 13.97 -7.49
N GLN A 114 0.63 14.54 -7.88
CA GLN A 114 0.20 14.67 -9.28
C GLN A 114 -0.02 16.13 -9.72
N GLU A 115 -0.21 17.06 -8.78
CA GLU A 115 -0.61 18.43 -9.08
C GLU A 115 0.00 19.43 -8.08
N SER A 116 0.31 20.65 -8.55
CA SER A 116 0.72 21.77 -7.70
C SER A 116 0.15 23.09 -8.23
N ILE A 117 -0.97 23.53 -7.68
CA ILE A 117 -1.61 24.82 -7.97
C ILE A 117 -1.02 25.88 -7.03
N ILE A 118 -0.63 27.03 -7.58
CA ILE A 118 -0.12 28.20 -6.84
C ILE A 118 -0.93 29.48 -7.07
N ASP A 119 -1.88 29.47 -8.00
CA ASP A 119 -2.72 30.62 -8.33
C ASP A 119 -4.12 30.18 -8.80
N GLY A 120 -5.07 31.10 -8.74
CA GLY A 120 -6.41 30.85 -9.25
C GLY A 120 -7.35 32.04 -9.13
N PRO A 121 -8.62 31.86 -9.52
CA PRO A 121 -9.60 32.93 -9.55
C PRO A 121 -10.15 33.28 -8.16
N HIS A 122 -9.92 32.46 -7.12
CA HIS A 122 -10.52 32.65 -5.81
C HIS A 122 -9.62 33.45 -4.84
N ALA A 123 -8.44 33.88 -5.30
CA ALA A 123 -7.57 34.78 -4.56
C ALA A 123 -8.23 36.16 -4.38
N ARG A 124 -9.09 36.30 -3.37
CA ARG A 124 -9.95 37.48 -3.13
C ARG A 124 -10.00 37.83 -1.65
N VAL A 125 -10.46 39.05 -1.35
CA VAL A 125 -10.70 39.54 0.01
C VAL A 125 -12.20 39.67 0.25
N TYR A 126 -12.66 39.20 1.40
CA TYR A 126 -14.05 39.23 1.83
C TYR A 126 -14.16 40.01 3.14
N LYS A 127 -15.28 40.72 3.31
CA LYS A 127 -15.61 41.49 4.51
C LYS A 127 -16.95 41.03 5.09
N THR A 128 -17.02 40.94 6.41
CA THR A 128 -18.27 40.86 7.18
C THR A 128 -18.40 42.11 8.04
N THR A 129 -19.65 42.49 8.36
CA THR A 129 -19.97 43.53 9.35
C THR A 129 -20.91 43.04 10.45
N ASP A 130 -21.30 41.76 10.44
CA ASP A 130 -22.26 41.14 11.37
C ASP A 130 -21.67 39.93 12.13
N GLY A 131 -20.34 39.90 12.28
CA GLY A 131 -19.63 38.84 12.99
C GLY A 131 -19.57 37.52 12.23
N GLY A 132 -19.63 37.57 10.90
CA GLY A 132 -19.46 36.43 10.00
C GLY A 132 -20.76 35.71 9.64
N GLN A 133 -21.93 36.33 9.86
CA GLN A 133 -23.20 35.76 9.38
C GLN A 133 -23.31 35.94 7.87
N THR A 134 -22.86 37.10 7.35
CA THR A 134 -22.80 37.37 5.91
C THR A 134 -21.43 37.92 5.52
N TRP A 135 -21.00 37.60 4.30
CA TRP A 135 -19.71 38.03 3.76
C TRP A 135 -19.88 38.59 2.36
N THR A 136 -19.25 39.73 2.10
CA THR A 136 -19.24 40.40 0.80
C THR A 136 -17.81 40.40 0.26
N GLN A 137 -17.64 39.97 -0.99
CA GLN A 137 -16.36 40.09 -1.68
C GLN A 137 -16.04 41.57 -1.93
N LEU A 138 -14.86 42.03 -1.54
CA LEU A 138 -14.43 43.40 -1.77
C LEU A 138 -13.98 43.61 -3.21
N THR A 139 -14.34 44.77 -3.74
CA THR A 139 -13.95 45.29 -5.07
C THR A 139 -13.44 46.74 -4.89
N GLY A 140 -13.42 47.56 -5.95
CA GLY A 140 -13.08 48.99 -5.80
C GLY A 140 -11.59 49.30 -5.95
N GLY A 141 -10.91 48.59 -6.86
CA GLY A 141 -9.49 48.80 -7.19
C GLY A 141 -8.61 47.55 -6.99
N LEU A 142 -9.13 46.52 -6.32
CA LEU A 142 -8.44 45.24 -6.16
C LEU A 142 -8.50 44.38 -7.46
N PRO A 143 -7.49 43.52 -7.70
CA PRO A 143 -7.47 42.62 -8.86
C PRO A 143 -8.68 41.67 -8.93
N THR A 144 -9.24 41.52 -10.13
CA THR A 144 -10.38 40.62 -10.43
C THR A 144 -10.00 39.40 -11.28
N GLY A 145 -8.74 39.29 -11.70
CA GLY A 145 -8.20 38.16 -12.47
C GLY A 145 -7.66 37.02 -11.61
N ARG A 146 -6.94 36.09 -12.24
CA ARG A 146 -6.21 35.03 -11.53
C ARG A 146 -5.05 35.64 -10.73
N ASN A 147 -4.89 35.22 -9.48
CA ASN A 147 -3.79 35.66 -8.62
C ASN A 147 -3.35 34.52 -7.69
N GLY A 148 -2.15 34.64 -7.14
CA GLY A 148 -1.58 33.75 -6.14
C GLY A 148 -1.97 34.12 -4.71
N ARG A 149 -1.07 33.83 -3.77
CA ARG A 149 -1.29 34.02 -2.33
C ARG A 149 -1.60 35.47 -1.98
N THR A 150 -2.49 35.66 -0.99
CA THR A 150 -2.91 36.97 -0.52
C THR A 150 -2.71 37.11 0.99
N GLY A 151 -2.30 38.30 1.44
CA GLY A 151 -2.08 38.60 2.86
C GLY A 151 -2.66 39.94 3.28
N LEU A 152 -3.01 40.07 4.56
CA LEU A 152 -3.72 41.22 5.10
C LEU A 152 -2.93 41.88 6.24
N ALA A 153 -3.01 43.20 6.34
CA ALA A 153 -2.66 43.92 7.57
C ALA A 153 -3.63 45.07 7.83
N MET A 154 -3.84 45.38 9.10
CA MET A 154 -4.71 46.44 9.59
C MET A 154 -3.91 47.38 10.48
N SER A 155 -4.16 48.68 10.37
CA SER A 155 -3.61 49.66 11.31
C SER A 155 -4.20 49.46 12.72
N ARG A 156 -3.35 49.63 13.74
CA ARG A 156 -3.76 49.68 15.16
C ARG A 156 -4.21 51.08 15.61
N GLN A 157 -4.06 52.09 14.75
CA GLN A 157 -4.50 53.47 15.02
C GLN A 157 -5.84 53.76 14.34
N ASN A 158 -6.03 53.24 13.12
CA ASN A 158 -7.25 53.38 12.35
C ASN A 158 -7.67 52.03 11.73
N PRO A 159 -8.67 51.32 12.28
CA PRO A 159 -9.13 50.04 11.74
C PRO A 159 -9.71 50.08 10.32
N ASP A 160 -10.06 51.27 9.80
CA ASP A 160 -10.52 51.47 8.42
C ASP A 160 -9.34 51.58 7.43
N LYS A 161 -8.10 51.65 7.93
CA LYS A 161 -6.89 51.60 7.14
C LYS A 161 -6.32 50.19 7.09
N LEU A 162 -6.34 49.59 5.90
CA LEU A 162 -5.88 48.23 5.64
C LEU A 162 -4.93 48.16 4.45
N TYR A 163 -4.14 47.10 4.43
CA TYR A 163 -3.23 46.76 3.35
C TYR A 163 -3.49 45.34 2.87
N VAL A 164 -3.43 45.13 1.55
CA VAL A 164 -3.53 43.81 0.93
C VAL A 164 -2.38 43.62 -0.04
N VAL A 165 -1.66 42.51 0.11
CA VAL A 165 -0.66 42.05 -0.85
C VAL A 165 -1.23 40.92 -1.71
N TYR A 166 -0.93 40.97 -3.00
CA TYR A 166 -1.17 39.92 -3.98
C TYR A 166 0.15 39.43 -4.56
N ILE A 167 0.34 38.12 -4.55
CA ILE A 167 1.31 37.44 -5.39
C ILE A 167 0.66 37.19 -6.76
N ASP A 168 1.39 37.38 -7.85
CA ASP A 168 0.86 37.18 -9.20
C ASP A 168 0.89 35.70 -9.64
N THR A 169 0.54 35.45 -10.90
CA THR A 169 0.54 34.10 -11.49
C THR A 169 1.95 33.59 -11.83
N LEU A 170 2.97 34.45 -11.79
CA LEU A 170 4.38 34.10 -11.98
C LEU A 170 5.09 33.87 -10.65
N ALA A 171 4.35 33.88 -9.53
CA ALA A 171 4.88 33.80 -8.18
C ALA A 171 5.83 34.95 -7.80
N THR A 172 5.63 36.14 -8.37
CA THR A 172 6.35 37.37 -8.03
C THR A 172 5.44 38.35 -7.27
N THR A 173 5.97 39.52 -6.88
CA THR A 173 5.18 40.57 -6.22
C THR A 173 4.19 41.17 -7.21
N GLY A 174 2.92 40.74 -7.15
CA GLY A 174 1.88 41.19 -8.08
C GLY A 174 1.34 42.59 -7.78
N GLY A 175 1.06 42.90 -6.51
CA GLY A 175 0.60 44.23 -6.14
C GLY A 175 0.38 44.42 -4.64
N LEU A 176 0.50 45.67 -4.21
CA LEU A 176 0.19 46.10 -2.84
C LEU A 176 -0.83 47.23 -2.89
N TYR A 177 -1.91 47.10 -2.11
CA TYR A 177 -3.03 48.03 -2.11
C TYR A 177 -3.31 48.53 -0.70
N LYS A 178 -3.69 49.81 -0.58
CA LYS A 178 -4.09 50.48 0.66
C LYS A 178 -5.52 50.99 0.54
N THR A 179 -6.29 50.85 1.61
CA THR A 179 -7.57 51.53 1.82
C THR A 179 -7.49 52.37 3.09
N VAL A 180 -8.35 53.39 3.20
CA VAL A 180 -8.55 54.21 4.41
C VAL A 180 -10.03 54.35 4.78
N ASP A 181 -10.93 53.66 4.06
CA ASP A 181 -12.40 53.75 4.18
C ASP A 181 -13.05 52.38 4.48
N GLY A 182 -12.27 51.46 5.05
CA GLY A 182 -12.72 50.13 5.42
C GLY A 182 -12.92 49.20 4.22
N GLY A 183 -12.18 49.44 3.13
CA GLY A 183 -12.15 48.57 1.95
C GLY A 183 -13.22 48.87 0.89
N GLN A 184 -13.80 50.07 0.90
CA GLN A 184 -14.71 50.53 -0.15
C GLN A 184 -13.94 50.93 -1.41
N THR A 185 -12.82 51.65 -1.24
CA THR A 185 -11.89 52.00 -2.31
C THR A 185 -10.45 51.61 -1.95
N TRP A 186 -9.67 51.24 -2.97
CA TRP A 186 -8.30 50.77 -2.85
C TRP A 186 -7.38 51.53 -3.79
N THR A 187 -6.25 52.00 -3.26
CA THR A 187 -5.19 52.68 -4.00
C THR A 187 -3.95 51.79 -4.05
N SER A 188 -3.37 51.62 -5.24
CA SER A 188 -2.11 50.88 -5.41
C SER A 188 -0.93 51.62 -4.78
N ILE A 189 -0.02 50.88 -4.17
CA ILE A 189 1.30 51.34 -3.72
C ILE A 189 2.32 50.89 -4.75
N ASP A 190 3.28 51.76 -5.06
CA ASP A 190 4.41 51.40 -5.92
C ASP A 190 5.24 50.28 -5.26
N VAL A 191 5.35 49.17 -6.00
CA VAL A 191 6.08 47.95 -5.60
C VAL A 191 7.23 47.66 -6.57
N THR A 192 7.64 48.60 -7.42
CA THR A 192 8.75 48.41 -8.37
C THR A 192 10.02 47.95 -7.65
N ALA A 193 10.32 48.54 -6.48
CA ALA A 193 11.45 48.13 -5.66
C ALA A 193 11.32 46.73 -5.02
N LEU A 194 10.14 46.10 -5.11
CA LEU A 194 9.82 44.80 -4.52
C LEU A 194 9.65 43.69 -5.57
N GLU A 195 9.93 43.96 -6.85
CA GLU A 195 9.75 42.99 -7.95
C GLU A 195 10.46 41.65 -7.66
N THR A 196 11.69 41.73 -7.12
CA THR A 196 12.50 40.57 -6.75
C THR A 196 12.40 40.17 -5.28
N ALA A 197 11.55 40.83 -4.48
CA ALA A 197 11.48 40.64 -3.03
C ALA A 197 11.12 39.19 -2.62
N VAL A 198 10.47 38.45 -3.51
CA VAL A 198 9.99 37.08 -3.28
C VAL A 198 10.55 36.05 -4.27
N ALA A 199 11.55 36.44 -5.07
CA ALA A 199 12.11 35.63 -6.16
C ALA A 199 11.00 35.05 -7.08
N ASP A 200 11.08 33.78 -7.46
CA ASP A 200 10.14 33.05 -8.31
C ASP A 200 9.25 32.05 -7.54
N PHE A 201 9.16 32.20 -6.21
CA PHE A 201 8.38 31.31 -5.33
C PHE A 201 7.54 32.08 -4.31
N GLY A 202 6.98 33.22 -4.70
CA GLY A 202 6.14 34.12 -3.89
C GLY A 202 4.95 33.48 -3.19
N TRP A 203 4.50 32.30 -3.62
CA TRP A 203 3.51 31.49 -2.90
C TRP A 203 3.97 31.13 -1.46
N TYR A 204 5.27 31.13 -1.19
CA TYR A 204 5.86 30.89 0.13
C TYR A 204 5.83 32.15 1.03
N PHE A 205 5.67 33.33 0.44
CA PHE A 205 5.64 34.64 1.10
C PHE A 205 4.24 35.27 1.03
N GLY A 206 4.14 36.60 1.04
CA GLY A 206 2.86 37.32 0.95
C GLY A 206 2.34 37.79 2.29
N LYS A 207 3.23 38.18 3.22
CA LYS A 207 2.86 38.85 4.47
C LYS A 207 3.33 40.30 4.47
N ILE A 208 2.49 41.15 5.04
CA ILE A 208 2.76 42.56 5.29
C ILE A 208 2.52 42.85 6.76
N ARG A 209 3.27 43.80 7.33
CA ARG A 209 3.11 44.26 8.71
C ARG A 209 3.08 45.78 8.76
N VAL A 210 2.24 46.30 9.63
CA VAL A 210 2.10 47.74 9.88
C VAL A 210 2.61 48.00 11.30
N ASN A 211 3.42 49.04 11.47
CA ASN A 211 3.88 49.41 12.80
C ASN A 211 2.66 49.87 13.65
N PRO A 212 2.45 49.30 14.85
CA PRO A 212 1.28 49.62 15.67
C PRO A 212 1.26 51.04 16.25
N VAL A 213 2.40 51.76 16.27
CA VAL A 213 2.49 53.13 16.80
C VAL A 213 2.64 54.21 15.72
N ASP A 214 2.91 53.81 14.48
CA ASP A 214 3.01 54.68 13.31
C ASP A 214 2.56 53.89 12.08
N ASP A 215 1.28 54.00 11.76
CA ASP A 215 0.67 53.17 10.73
C ASP A 215 1.02 53.56 9.28
N GLU A 216 1.87 54.58 9.07
CA GLU A 216 2.48 54.88 7.78
C GLU A 216 3.84 54.15 7.58
N GLU A 217 4.42 53.57 8.63
CA GLU A 217 5.56 52.65 8.54
C GLU A 217 5.09 51.21 8.27
N VAL A 218 5.50 50.66 7.13
CA VAL A 218 5.02 49.38 6.60
C VAL A 218 6.19 48.47 6.25
N PHE A 219 6.02 47.16 6.47
CA PHE A 219 7.03 46.15 6.22
C PHE A 219 6.50 45.06 5.31
N PHE A 220 7.25 44.71 4.28
CA PHE A 220 6.96 43.60 3.38
C PHE A 220 7.92 42.46 3.68
N LEU A 221 7.38 41.26 3.87
CA LEU A 221 8.13 40.08 4.27
C LEU A 221 8.34 39.19 3.03
N GLY A 222 9.58 39.09 2.58
CA GLY A 222 10.01 38.25 1.48
C GLY A 222 11.33 37.54 1.81
N VAL A 223 12.17 37.29 0.79
CA VAL A 223 13.52 36.73 0.96
C VAL A 223 14.34 37.59 1.93
N VAL A 224 14.16 38.90 1.91
CA VAL A 224 14.65 39.82 2.94
C VAL A 224 13.51 40.65 3.52
N LEU A 225 13.75 41.28 4.67
CA LEU A 225 12.80 42.24 5.23
C LEU A 225 12.88 43.55 4.44
N TRP A 226 11.77 43.96 3.85
CA TRP A 226 11.62 45.28 3.24
C TRP A 226 10.84 46.21 4.17
N ARG A 227 11.25 47.47 4.23
CA ARG A 227 10.67 48.52 5.06
C ARG A 227 10.39 49.75 4.21
N LYS A 228 9.18 50.27 4.32
CA LYS A 228 8.79 51.61 3.86
C LYS A 228 8.65 52.51 5.09
N PRO A 229 9.59 53.46 5.30
CA PRO A 229 9.49 54.41 6.41
C PRO A 229 8.21 55.27 6.33
N ALA A 230 7.72 55.72 7.48
CA ALA A 230 6.60 56.65 7.54
C ALA A 230 6.89 57.93 6.73
N GLY A 231 5.89 58.37 5.96
CA GLY A 231 6.01 59.54 5.06
C GLY A 231 6.86 59.33 3.80
N SER A 232 7.54 58.18 3.65
CA SER A 232 8.34 57.87 2.46
C SER A 232 7.52 57.09 1.42
N THR A 233 7.82 57.29 0.14
CA THR A 233 7.37 56.42 -0.97
C THR A 233 8.37 55.32 -1.30
N GLN A 234 9.60 55.41 -0.77
CA GLN A 234 10.70 54.50 -1.08
C GLN A 234 10.74 53.29 -0.13
N TRP A 235 11.11 52.13 -0.70
CA TRP A 235 11.37 50.90 0.03
C TRP A 235 12.87 50.74 0.29
N LEU A 236 13.21 50.26 1.49
CA LEU A 236 14.57 50.02 1.95
C LEU A 236 14.67 48.61 2.52
N VAL A 237 15.87 48.03 2.53
CA VAL A 237 16.15 46.81 3.31
C VAL A 237 16.05 47.15 4.80
N GLY A 238 15.20 46.42 5.51
CA GLY A 238 14.79 46.72 6.90
C GLY A 238 15.61 46.02 7.98
N ALA A 239 16.37 44.98 7.63
CA ALA A 239 17.17 44.20 8.56
C ALA A 239 18.39 43.56 7.91
N ASN A 240 19.47 43.41 8.68
CA ASN A 240 20.55 42.48 8.38
C ASN A 240 20.25 41.15 9.09
N SER A 241 19.51 40.27 8.42
CA SER A 241 19.08 38.97 8.95
C SER A 241 19.39 37.85 7.96
N HIS A 242 19.19 36.61 8.40
CA HIS A 242 19.08 35.49 7.46
C HIS A 242 17.89 35.71 6.49
N ALA A 243 17.97 35.07 5.32
CA ALA A 243 16.92 35.07 4.32
C ALA A 243 15.63 34.37 4.79
N ASP A 244 14.57 34.57 4.01
CA ASP A 244 13.24 33.97 4.10
C ASP A 244 12.48 34.41 5.35
N VAL A 245 12.03 35.66 5.32
CA VAL A 245 11.33 36.31 6.43
C VAL A 245 9.86 35.92 6.42
N HIS A 246 9.41 35.27 7.49
CA HIS A 246 8.05 34.73 7.60
C HIS A 246 7.19 35.43 8.66
N ASP A 247 7.78 36.14 9.62
CA ASP A 247 7.01 36.95 10.56
C ASP A 247 7.79 38.13 11.14
N LEU A 248 7.06 39.17 11.52
CA LEU A 248 7.56 40.32 12.26
C LEU A 248 6.52 40.71 13.31
N GLN A 249 6.94 40.76 14.56
CA GLN A 249 6.09 41.05 15.72
C GLN A 249 6.60 42.26 16.50
N PHE A 250 5.67 43.07 16.99
CA PHE A 250 5.93 44.27 17.76
C PHE A 250 5.48 44.06 19.22
N ALA A 251 6.39 44.29 20.16
CA ALA A 251 6.06 44.28 21.58
C ALA A 251 5.67 45.68 22.07
N PRO A 252 4.82 45.78 23.13
CA PRO A 252 4.48 47.06 23.74
C PRO A 252 5.68 47.88 24.23
N SER A 253 6.80 47.23 24.53
CA SER A 253 8.07 47.88 24.89
C SER A 253 8.79 48.58 23.72
N GLY A 254 8.25 48.51 22.51
CA GLY A 254 8.90 48.97 21.28
C GLY A 254 9.93 47.99 20.70
N LYS A 255 10.17 46.85 21.36
CA LYS A 255 10.99 45.76 20.81
C LYS A 255 10.29 45.13 19.61
N ARG A 256 11.09 44.72 18.63
CA ARG A 256 10.65 44.03 17.41
C ARG A 256 11.32 42.65 17.33
N TYR A 257 10.58 41.66 16.88
CA TYR A 257 11.06 40.29 16.69
C TYR A 257 10.79 39.85 15.26
N LEU A 258 11.85 39.48 14.53
CA LEU A 258 11.83 39.05 13.15
C LEU A 258 12.10 37.56 13.11
N ALA A 259 11.21 36.77 12.50
CA ALA A 259 11.38 35.34 12.32
C ALA A 259 11.65 35.02 10.85
N CYS A 260 12.71 34.27 10.62
CA CYS A 260 13.12 33.76 9.31
C CYS A 260 13.71 32.35 9.44
N ASP A 261 14.15 31.75 8.34
CA ASP A 261 14.64 30.36 8.32
C ASP A 261 15.96 30.18 9.10
N GLY A 262 16.66 31.28 9.36
CA GLY A 262 17.81 31.31 10.29
C GLY A 262 17.44 31.41 11.77
N GLY A 263 16.16 31.51 12.14
CA GLY A 263 15.66 31.65 13.52
C GLY A 263 15.08 33.04 13.81
N VAL A 264 15.20 33.49 15.07
CA VAL A 264 14.60 34.76 15.53
C VAL A 264 15.67 35.83 15.73
N TYR A 265 15.44 37.02 15.18
CA TYR A 265 16.24 38.21 15.39
C TYR A 265 15.44 39.23 16.22
N ARG A 266 16.11 39.93 17.14
CA ARG A 266 15.52 40.98 17.98
C ARG A 266 16.10 42.35 17.66
N HIS A 267 15.26 43.38 17.76
CA HIS A 267 15.67 44.77 17.65
C HIS A 267 15.02 45.58 18.77
N SER A 268 15.83 46.24 19.60
CA SER A 268 15.34 47.12 20.66
C SER A 268 15.30 48.57 20.19
N PRO A 269 14.41 49.42 20.74
CA PRO A 269 14.44 50.86 20.47
C PRO A 269 15.84 51.44 20.72
N GLY A 270 16.32 52.27 19.79
CA GLY A 270 17.63 52.92 19.86
C GLY A 270 18.82 52.06 19.41
N GLN A 271 18.63 50.78 19.09
CA GLN A 271 19.68 49.96 18.46
C GLN A 271 19.73 50.19 16.96
N SER A 272 20.92 50.07 16.37
CA SER A 272 21.13 50.21 14.91
C SER A 272 21.12 48.87 14.16
N GLN A 273 21.21 47.75 14.88
CA GLN A 273 21.36 46.41 14.32
C GLN A 273 20.37 45.43 14.93
N TRP A 274 19.98 44.45 14.11
CA TRP A 274 19.23 43.28 14.56
C TRP A 274 20.18 42.25 15.17
N ILE A 275 19.78 41.62 16.27
CA ILE A 275 20.60 40.64 16.99
C ILE A 275 19.95 39.27 16.89
N LYS A 276 20.67 38.26 16.37
CA LYS A 276 20.20 36.87 16.34
C LYS A 276 20.08 36.29 17.76
N SER A 277 18.96 35.64 18.05
CA SER A 277 18.77 34.84 19.27
C SER A 277 19.41 33.46 19.07
N LEU A 278 20.42 33.12 19.88
CA LEU A 278 21.18 31.87 19.74
C LEU A 278 20.68 30.73 20.64
N ASN A 279 19.80 31.03 21.60
CA ASN A 279 19.35 30.09 22.63
C ASN A 279 17.98 29.45 22.35
N LEU A 280 17.58 29.39 21.08
CA LEU A 280 16.35 28.76 20.63
C LEU A 280 16.70 27.52 19.80
N PRO A 281 16.43 26.29 20.29
CA PRO A 281 16.73 25.07 19.55
C PRO A 281 15.64 24.82 18.50
N THR A 282 15.63 25.63 17.44
CA THR A 282 14.62 25.61 16.36
C THR A 282 15.19 25.16 15.03
N THR A 283 16.44 24.72 14.98
CA THR A 283 17.07 24.21 13.75
C THR A 283 16.28 23.02 13.21
N GLN A 284 16.05 23.03 11.90
CA GLN A 284 15.39 21.99 11.14
C GLN A 284 16.44 21.10 10.49
N PHE A 285 16.74 19.96 11.12
CA PHE A 285 17.67 18.98 10.55
C PHE A 285 16.92 18.00 9.64
N TYR A 286 17.42 17.81 8.42
CA TYR A 286 16.99 16.74 7.52
C TYR A 286 17.63 15.41 7.90
N HIS A 287 18.97 15.43 8.06
CA HIS A 287 19.78 14.25 8.32
C HIS A 287 20.77 14.49 9.45
N THR A 288 21.27 13.40 10.04
CA THR A 288 22.35 13.45 11.01
C THR A 288 23.40 12.39 10.75
N SER A 289 24.62 12.64 11.23
CA SER A 289 25.71 11.69 11.23
C SER A 289 26.61 11.94 12.44
N TYR A 290 27.47 10.98 12.76
CA TYR A 290 28.57 11.19 13.70
C TYR A 290 29.91 10.94 13.00
N ASN A 291 30.95 11.66 13.43
CA ASN A 291 32.30 11.39 12.96
C ASN A 291 32.94 10.36 13.90
N HIS A 292 33.27 9.15 13.42
CA HIS A 292 33.89 8.12 14.27
C HIS A 292 35.29 8.49 14.76
N HIS A 293 36.00 9.41 14.09
CA HIS A 293 37.27 9.96 14.57
C HIS A 293 37.10 10.97 15.70
N GLN A 294 35.89 11.53 15.85
CA GLN A 294 35.52 12.50 16.87
C GLN A 294 34.13 12.16 17.42
N PRO A 295 33.95 11.00 18.07
CA PRO A 295 32.63 10.41 18.35
C PRO A 295 31.74 11.28 19.25
N GLN A 296 32.30 12.28 19.94
CA GLN A 296 31.61 13.28 20.75
C GLN A 296 31.01 14.44 19.94
N LEU A 297 31.30 14.55 18.64
CA LEU A 297 30.78 15.57 17.74
C LEU A 297 29.77 14.95 16.78
N TYR A 298 28.64 15.63 16.64
CA TYR A 298 27.55 15.27 15.74
C TYR A 298 27.49 16.28 14.62
N TYR A 299 27.11 15.79 13.45
CA TYR A 299 26.91 16.58 12.25
C TYR A 299 25.44 16.47 11.87
N GLY A 300 24.90 17.55 11.31
CA GLY A 300 23.55 17.55 10.79
C GLY A 300 23.42 18.52 9.64
N GLY A 301 22.78 18.05 8.58
CA GLY A 301 22.34 18.91 7.48
C GLY A 301 21.02 19.56 7.83
N ALA A 302 20.99 20.88 7.74
CA ALA A 302 19.84 21.69 8.10
C ALA A 302 19.29 22.47 6.91
N GLN A 303 17.98 22.65 6.91
CA GLN A 303 17.31 23.57 6.00
C GLN A 303 17.88 24.97 6.13
N ASP A 304 18.28 25.56 5.00
CA ASP A 304 18.80 26.93 4.83
C ASP A 304 20.02 27.32 5.71
N ASN A 305 20.46 26.43 6.60
CA ASN A 305 21.49 26.68 7.60
C ASN A 305 22.72 25.76 7.38
N GLY A 306 22.75 25.03 6.27
CA GLY A 306 23.89 24.25 5.81
C GLY A 306 24.18 23.04 6.69
N ILE A 307 25.41 22.56 6.59
CA ILE A 307 25.94 21.50 7.45
C ILE A 307 26.46 22.13 8.73
N GLN A 308 25.96 21.67 9.86
CA GLN A 308 26.35 22.14 11.18
C GLN A 308 27.03 21.01 11.95
N ARG A 309 28.01 21.35 12.81
CA ARG A 309 28.64 20.42 13.73
C ARG A 309 28.62 20.92 15.18
N GLY A 310 28.45 20.01 16.13
CA GLY A 310 28.48 20.34 17.54
C GLY A 310 28.07 19.18 18.44
N ASN A 311 27.72 19.50 19.69
CA ASN A 311 27.19 18.54 20.65
C ASN A 311 26.32 19.24 21.72
N GLY A 312 25.78 18.45 22.64
CA GLY A 312 24.89 18.96 23.69
C GLY A 312 25.56 19.84 24.75
N GLN A 313 26.89 19.78 24.92
CA GLN A 313 27.60 20.63 25.89
C GLN A 313 27.72 22.08 25.39
N GLY A 314 27.86 22.26 24.07
CA GLY A 314 27.96 23.55 23.40
C GLY A 314 26.75 23.84 22.50
N TYR A 315 25.53 23.68 23.01
CA TYR A 315 24.31 23.79 22.18
C TYR A 315 24.11 25.16 21.52
N ASN A 316 24.68 26.25 22.08
CA ASN A 316 24.67 27.59 21.48
C ASN A 316 25.90 27.89 20.61
N SER A 317 26.85 26.96 20.50
CA SER A 317 28.14 27.15 19.85
C SER A 317 28.41 26.10 18.77
N TRP A 318 27.34 25.60 18.13
CA TRP A 318 27.48 24.78 16.93
C TRP A 318 28.15 25.59 15.83
N GLN A 319 28.98 24.92 15.03
CA GLN A 319 29.80 25.53 14.00
C GLN A 319 29.27 25.15 12.63
N ALA A 320 29.15 26.13 11.74
CA ALA A 320 28.90 25.88 10.33
C ALA A 320 30.12 25.19 9.71
N VAL A 321 29.87 24.13 8.95
CA VAL A 321 30.88 23.35 8.21
C VAL A 321 30.84 23.68 6.74
N PHE A 322 29.63 23.77 6.16
CA PHE A 322 29.40 24.08 4.77
C PHE A 322 28.06 24.85 4.62
N PRO A 323 27.97 25.90 3.79
CA PRO A 323 26.74 26.70 3.63
C PRO A 323 25.67 25.97 2.79
N ALA A 324 24.60 26.68 2.38
CA ALA A 324 23.44 26.20 1.61
C ALA A 324 22.39 25.43 2.44
N ASP A 325 21.50 24.64 1.83
CA ASP A 325 20.76 23.60 2.56
C ASP A 325 21.69 22.40 2.71
N GLY A 326 21.84 21.91 3.94
CA GLY A 326 22.66 20.73 4.21
C GLY A 326 21.82 19.46 4.30
N PHE A 327 22.37 18.35 3.85
CA PHE A 327 21.76 17.02 3.97
C PHE A 327 22.72 16.03 4.65
N ARG A 328 23.18 14.99 3.94
CA ARG A 328 24.01 13.93 4.54
C ARG A 328 25.49 14.32 4.60
N CYS A 329 26.19 13.71 5.56
CA CYS A 329 27.64 13.73 5.67
C CYS A 329 28.18 12.30 5.59
N ALA A 330 29.36 12.12 5.01
CA ALA A 330 30.05 10.83 5.01
C ALA A 330 31.51 11.03 5.39
N PHE A 331 32.03 10.20 6.32
CA PHE A 331 33.41 10.32 6.82
C PHE A 331 34.27 9.16 6.33
N HIS A 332 35.50 9.47 5.90
CA HIS A 332 36.42 8.43 5.48
C HIS A 332 36.79 7.51 6.66
N ALA A 333 36.87 6.20 6.40
CA ALA A 333 37.03 5.21 7.47
C ALA A 333 38.38 5.34 8.20
N LEU A 334 39.44 5.67 7.46
CA LEU A 334 40.83 5.62 7.96
C LEU A 334 41.51 6.99 8.04
N ASP A 335 40.94 8.01 7.39
CA ASP A 335 41.51 9.36 7.32
C ASP A 335 40.54 10.32 8.00
N SER A 336 40.99 11.03 9.03
CA SER A 336 40.17 11.95 9.80
C SER A 336 40.00 13.31 9.13
N LEU A 337 40.78 13.62 8.10
CA LEU A 337 40.73 14.88 7.36
C LEU A 337 39.85 14.80 6.11
N THR A 338 39.58 13.59 5.63
CA THR A 338 38.74 13.36 4.45
C THR A 338 37.29 13.08 4.82
N PHE A 339 36.38 13.91 4.30
CA PHE A 339 34.94 13.69 4.40
C PHE A 339 34.19 14.39 3.27
N TRP A 340 32.94 13.98 3.09
CA TRP A 340 32.03 14.51 2.08
C TRP A 340 30.79 15.08 2.74
N VAL A 341 30.23 16.12 2.11
CA VAL A 341 28.97 16.73 2.50
C VAL A 341 28.08 16.90 1.28
N GLU A 342 26.77 16.80 1.45
CA GLU A 342 25.80 17.04 0.39
C GLU A 342 24.97 18.30 0.63
N THR A 343 24.75 19.01 -0.46
CA THR A 343 23.85 20.15 -0.59
C THR A 343 22.82 19.86 -1.69
N GLN A 344 21.90 20.81 -1.94
CA GLN A 344 20.73 20.63 -2.79
C GLN A 344 21.02 19.90 -4.10
N ASN A 345 20.07 19.04 -4.51
CA ASN A 345 20.13 18.31 -5.78
C ASN A 345 21.37 17.42 -5.90
N GLY A 346 21.86 16.84 -4.79
CA GLY A 346 22.96 15.89 -4.82
C GLY A 346 24.33 16.47 -5.18
N GLU A 347 24.55 17.75 -4.88
CA GLU A 347 25.87 18.36 -4.95
C GLU A 347 26.73 17.83 -3.78
N ILE A 348 27.59 16.85 -4.08
CA ILE A 348 28.47 16.20 -3.09
C ILE A 348 29.86 16.85 -3.14
N HIS A 349 30.22 17.57 -2.09
CA HIS A 349 31.51 18.25 -1.94
C HIS A 349 32.46 17.43 -1.08
N LYS A 350 33.75 17.45 -1.41
CA LYS A 350 34.80 16.72 -0.68
C LYS A 350 35.80 17.68 -0.07
N THR A 351 36.26 17.37 1.13
CA THR A 351 37.47 17.95 1.72
C THR A 351 38.48 16.85 2.01
N THR A 352 39.77 17.19 2.03
CA THR A 352 40.87 16.31 2.45
C THR A 352 41.76 16.95 3.53
N ASP A 353 41.38 18.12 4.07
CA ASP A 353 42.15 18.88 5.06
C ASP A 353 41.32 19.28 6.29
N GLY A 354 40.22 18.54 6.56
CA GLY A 354 39.34 18.81 7.69
C GLY A 354 38.34 19.95 7.48
N GLY A 355 38.09 20.36 6.23
CA GLY A 355 37.07 21.35 5.84
C GLY A 355 37.63 22.76 5.64
N GLN A 356 38.96 22.90 5.46
CA GLN A 356 39.59 24.18 5.15
C GLN A 356 39.46 24.51 3.66
N THR A 357 39.60 23.50 2.79
CA THR A 357 39.39 23.62 1.34
C THR A 357 38.43 22.55 0.82
N TRP A 358 37.76 22.86 -0.29
CA TRP A 358 36.69 22.03 -0.84
C TRP A 358 36.88 21.77 -2.33
N GLN A 359 36.70 20.52 -2.72
CA GLN A 359 36.46 20.08 -4.09
C GLN A 359 34.96 20.05 -4.31
N PHE A 360 34.48 20.91 -5.22
CA PHE A 360 33.06 21.10 -5.43
C PHE A 360 32.47 20.00 -6.33
N GLY A 361 31.31 19.48 -5.91
CA GLY A 361 30.48 18.61 -6.73
C GLY A 361 29.67 19.41 -7.76
N SER A 362 28.88 18.70 -8.56
CA SER A 362 27.93 19.28 -9.51
C SER A 362 26.51 18.76 -9.24
N PRO A 363 25.46 19.56 -9.48
CA PRO A 363 24.07 19.11 -9.33
C PRO A 363 23.81 17.83 -10.11
N CYS A 364 23.02 16.93 -9.52
CA CYS A 364 22.70 15.61 -10.05
C CYS A 364 23.95 14.87 -10.59
N LEU A 365 25.07 14.97 -9.87
CA LEU A 365 26.36 14.38 -10.21
C LEU A 365 26.97 14.88 -11.53
N GLY A 366 26.57 16.06 -12.01
CA GLY A 366 27.01 16.63 -13.29
C GLY A 366 26.33 16.00 -14.51
N THR A 367 25.18 15.34 -14.31
CA THR A 367 24.42 14.66 -15.36
C THR A 367 23.10 15.40 -15.66
N PRO A 368 22.46 15.16 -16.81
CA PRO A 368 21.10 15.67 -17.08
C PRO A 368 20.01 14.88 -16.34
N ASP A 369 20.36 14.06 -15.34
CA ASP A 369 19.40 13.23 -14.64
C ASP A 369 18.43 14.07 -13.81
N ARG A 370 17.20 13.57 -13.69
CA ARG A 370 16.34 13.98 -12.58
C ARG A 370 16.89 13.36 -11.30
N CYS A 371 17.16 14.20 -10.31
CA CYS A 371 17.55 13.78 -8.97
C CYS A 371 16.64 14.44 -7.93
N ASN A 372 16.61 13.87 -6.73
CA ASN A 372 15.84 14.42 -5.63
C ASN A 372 16.56 15.65 -5.07
N TRP A 373 15.80 16.57 -4.46
CA TRP A 373 16.36 17.72 -3.74
C TRP A 373 17.29 17.28 -2.60
N ASP A 374 16.84 16.24 -1.87
CA ASP A 374 17.58 15.47 -0.89
C ASP A 374 17.96 14.13 -1.54
N MET A 375 19.16 14.05 -2.12
CA MET A 375 19.57 12.90 -2.93
C MET A 375 20.28 11.87 -2.04
N PRO A 376 19.84 10.59 -2.04
CA PRO A 376 20.49 9.60 -1.21
C PRO A 376 21.93 9.34 -1.68
N TYR A 377 22.89 9.51 -0.76
CA TYR A 377 24.27 9.08 -0.94
C TYR A 377 24.86 8.61 0.40
N PHE A 378 25.82 7.68 0.34
CA PHE A 378 26.55 7.20 1.51
C PHE A 378 27.89 6.56 1.11
N ARG A 379 28.79 6.41 2.09
CA ARG A 379 30.06 5.69 1.94
C ARG A 379 29.85 4.20 2.20
N SER A 380 30.38 3.35 1.32
CA SER A 380 30.34 1.90 1.47
C SER A 380 30.85 1.45 2.82
N ARG A 381 30.20 0.46 3.42
CA ARG A 381 30.66 -0.14 4.69
C ARG A 381 31.87 -1.06 4.49
N HIS A 382 32.07 -1.54 3.26
CA HIS A 382 33.10 -2.53 2.92
C HIS A 382 34.33 -1.92 2.25
N PHE A 383 34.16 -0.81 1.54
CA PHE A 383 35.23 -0.14 0.81
C PHE A 383 35.42 1.30 1.31
N PRO A 384 36.59 1.66 1.87
CA PRO A 384 36.84 2.97 2.45
C PRO A 384 36.64 4.17 1.50
N GLU A 385 37.02 4.01 0.23
CA GLU A 385 36.95 5.08 -0.79
C GLU A 385 35.62 5.14 -1.54
N ARG A 386 34.81 4.07 -1.48
CA ARG A 386 33.63 3.96 -2.34
C ARG A 386 32.45 4.72 -1.77
N LEU A 387 31.82 5.52 -2.61
CA LEU A 387 30.53 6.16 -2.38
C LEU A 387 29.48 5.62 -3.36
N TYR A 388 28.25 5.49 -2.88
CA TYR A 388 27.07 5.22 -3.70
C TYR A 388 26.14 6.42 -3.65
N ALA A 389 25.47 6.70 -4.77
CA ALA A 389 24.51 7.79 -4.91
C ALA A 389 23.33 7.39 -5.80
N GLY A 390 22.15 7.99 -5.60
CA GLY A 390 20.93 7.66 -6.37
C GLY A 390 20.23 8.88 -6.98
N THR A 391 20.26 9.00 -8.31
CA THR A 391 19.39 9.91 -9.09
C THR A 391 18.02 9.24 -9.32
N TYR A 392 17.57 9.03 -10.57
CA TYR A 392 16.64 7.95 -10.92
C TYR A 392 17.39 6.64 -11.22
N ARG A 393 18.72 6.68 -11.19
CA ARG A 393 19.67 5.57 -11.37
C ARG A 393 20.69 5.56 -10.24
N VAL A 394 21.30 4.43 -9.99
CA VAL A 394 22.35 4.27 -8.98
C VAL A 394 23.72 4.47 -9.63
N TYR A 395 24.54 5.24 -8.94
CA TYR A 395 25.92 5.54 -9.28
C TYR A 395 26.87 5.08 -8.18
N PHE A 396 28.13 4.87 -8.54
CA PHE A 396 29.22 4.77 -7.58
C PHE A 396 30.41 5.62 -8.01
N SER A 397 31.26 5.97 -7.05
CA SER A 397 32.52 6.65 -7.26
C SER A 397 33.55 6.15 -6.23
N GLU A 398 34.81 6.10 -6.62
CA GLU A 398 35.93 5.97 -5.69
C GLU A 398 36.44 7.39 -5.38
N GLY A 399 36.30 7.82 -4.13
CA GLY A 399 36.77 9.12 -3.65
C GLY A 399 35.82 10.29 -3.89
N GLY A 400 34.65 10.10 -4.52
CA GLY A 400 33.58 11.11 -4.68
C GLY A 400 33.66 11.98 -5.93
N THR A 401 34.50 11.61 -6.90
CA THR A 401 34.57 12.23 -8.23
C THR A 401 34.44 11.18 -9.34
N GLY A 402 34.01 11.58 -10.55
CA GLY A 402 33.91 10.65 -11.68
C GLY A 402 32.88 9.52 -11.47
N TRP A 403 31.61 9.88 -11.28
CA TRP A 403 30.54 8.93 -10.97
C TRP A 403 30.20 7.98 -12.13
N GLY A 404 30.30 6.68 -11.90
CA GLY A 404 29.93 5.61 -12.85
C GLY A 404 28.53 5.06 -12.57
N VAL A 405 27.72 4.87 -13.61
CA VAL A 405 26.35 4.33 -13.50
C VAL A 405 26.35 2.81 -13.37
N ILE A 406 25.53 2.26 -12.47
CA ILE A 406 25.43 0.81 -12.21
C ILE A 406 24.00 0.27 -12.28
N SER A 407 23.03 1.07 -12.73
CA SER A 407 21.64 0.66 -12.96
C SER A 407 21.03 1.34 -14.20
N GLY A 408 19.92 0.78 -14.70
CA GLY A 408 18.97 1.52 -15.53
C GLY A 408 18.11 2.48 -14.71
N ASP A 409 17.02 2.96 -15.31
CA ASP A 409 15.97 3.71 -14.61
C ASP A 409 15.23 2.79 -13.63
N LEU A 410 15.33 3.07 -12.34
CA LEU A 410 14.67 2.27 -11.30
C LEU A 410 13.26 2.79 -10.96
N THR A 411 12.76 3.79 -11.67
CA THR A 411 11.45 4.41 -11.42
C THR A 411 10.46 4.07 -12.55
N ARG A 412 9.21 4.55 -12.46
CA ARG A 412 8.24 4.46 -13.59
C ARG A 412 8.45 5.49 -14.70
N GLY A 413 9.57 6.21 -14.70
CA GLY A 413 9.83 7.28 -15.67
C GLY A 413 9.01 8.55 -15.37
N ILE A 414 8.94 9.44 -16.36
CA ILE A 414 8.25 10.73 -16.24
C ILE A 414 6.76 10.53 -16.59
N LEU A 415 5.87 10.56 -15.59
CA LEU A 415 4.41 10.51 -15.81
C LEU A 415 3.73 11.88 -15.69
N TYR A 416 4.15 12.72 -14.75
CA TYR A 416 3.51 14.00 -14.45
C TYR A 416 4.35 15.21 -14.87
N ALA A 417 5.57 15.33 -14.34
CA ALA A 417 6.52 16.36 -14.75
C ALA A 417 7.97 15.89 -14.52
N PRO A 418 8.98 16.54 -15.14
CA PRO A 418 10.37 16.08 -15.12
C PRO A 418 11.02 15.94 -13.73
N ARG A 419 10.49 16.61 -12.70
CA ARG A 419 10.99 16.57 -11.32
C ARG A 419 10.41 15.44 -10.46
N PHE A 420 9.48 14.65 -11.00
CA PHE A 420 8.88 13.52 -10.27
C PHE A 420 9.63 12.22 -10.53
N HIS A 421 9.52 11.29 -9.59
CA HIS A 421 10.01 9.90 -9.66
C HIS A 421 11.53 9.81 -9.76
N THR A 422 12.16 9.65 -8.59
CA THR A 422 13.60 9.53 -8.35
C THR A 422 13.82 8.43 -7.32
N ILE A 423 15.06 7.98 -7.15
CA ILE A 423 15.46 7.18 -5.98
C ILE A 423 15.38 8.11 -4.76
N SER A 424 14.71 7.64 -3.71
CA SER A 424 14.49 8.39 -2.47
C SER A 424 15.36 7.88 -1.33
N CYS A 425 15.76 6.61 -1.36
CA CYS A 425 16.64 6.00 -0.36
C CYS A 425 17.47 4.87 -0.97
N LEU A 426 18.68 4.66 -0.46
CA LEU A 426 19.64 3.65 -0.93
C LEU A 426 20.46 3.15 0.26
N GLU A 427 20.68 1.84 0.37
CA GLU A 427 21.49 1.22 1.43
C GLU A 427 22.34 0.07 0.87
N GLU A 428 23.53 -0.14 1.46
CA GLU A 428 24.38 -1.31 1.24
C GLU A 428 24.28 -2.29 2.42
N SER A 429 24.17 -3.59 2.12
CA SER A 429 24.15 -4.64 3.13
C SER A 429 25.35 -4.58 4.08
N PRO A 430 25.15 -4.53 5.41
CA PRO A 430 26.25 -4.55 6.36
C PRO A 430 27.08 -5.85 6.32
N THR A 431 26.50 -6.95 5.84
CA THR A 431 27.14 -8.28 5.87
C THR A 431 27.55 -8.80 4.49
N GLN A 432 27.21 -8.10 3.40
CA GLN A 432 27.54 -8.50 2.03
C GLN A 432 27.91 -7.29 1.17
N ALA A 433 29.18 -7.19 0.79
CA ALA A 433 29.65 -6.14 -0.10
C ALA A 433 28.87 -6.09 -1.42
N GLU A 434 28.59 -4.88 -1.91
CA GLU A 434 27.94 -4.60 -3.20
C GLU A 434 26.49 -5.11 -3.37
N LYS A 435 25.90 -5.68 -2.31
CA LYS A 435 24.45 -5.91 -2.24
C LYS A 435 23.76 -4.62 -1.82
N LEU A 436 23.06 -4.01 -2.76
CA LEU A 436 22.35 -2.74 -2.57
C LEU A 436 20.84 -2.95 -2.56
N VAL A 437 20.14 -2.08 -1.83
CA VAL A 437 18.69 -1.95 -1.88
C VAL A 437 18.35 -0.49 -2.12
N ALA A 438 17.44 -0.23 -3.06
CA ALA A 438 16.98 1.10 -3.43
C ALA A 438 15.46 1.20 -3.28
N GLY A 439 14.98 2.33 -2.76
CA GLY A 439 13.58 2.71 -2.76
C GLY A 439 13.37 3.97 -3.60
N THR A 440 12.20 4.11 -4.22
CA THR A 440 11.89 5.24 -5.10
C THR A 440 10.70 6.06 -4.61
N SER A 441 10.68 7.34 -4.99
CA SER A 441 9.62 8.27 -4.62
C SER A 441 8.25 7.92 -5.21
N ASP A 442 8.20 7.06 -6.22
CA ASP A 442 6.98 6.51 -6.80
C ASP A 442 6.58 5.14 -6.23
N GLY A 443 7.30 4.59 -5.24
CA GLY A 443 6.87 3.39 -4.53
C GLY A 443 7.40 2.07 -5.07
N LEU A 444 8.55 2.08 -5.76
CA LEU A 444 9.25 0.86 -6.14
C LEU A 444 10.41 0.57 -5.18
N VAL A 445 10.65 -0.71 -4.93
CA VAL A 445 11.79 -1.22 -4.17
C VAL A 445 12.57 -2.20 -5.03
N TRP A 446 13.88 -2.04 -5.04
CA TRP A 446 14.81 -2.82 -5.86
C TRP A 446 15.94 -3.37 -5.03
N ARG A 447 16.40 -4.57 -5.37
CA ARG A 447 17.61 -5.17 -4.80
C ARG A 447 18.60 -5.49 -5.90
N ARG A 448 19.85 -5.09 -5.71
CA ARG A 448 20.98 -5.50 -6.53
C ARG A 448 21.55 -6.83 -6.01
N THR A 449 21.65 -7.83 -6.88
CA THR A 449 22.33 -9.08 -6.57
C THR A 449 23.85 -8.88 -6.56
N PRO A 450 24.64 -9.74 -5.89
CA PRO A 450 26.10 -9.68 -5.97
C PRO A 450 26.64 -9.77 -7.41
N ALA A 451 25.92 -10.45 -8.31
CA ALA A 451 26.24 -10.51 -9.74
C ALA A 451 25.96 -9.20 -10.52
N GLY A 452 25.41 -8.18 -9.85
CA GLY A 452 25.17 -6.85 -10.39
C GLY A 452 23.80 -6.60 -11.01
N ALA A 453 22.90 -7.58 -11.00
CA ALA A 453 21.55 -7.44 -11.56
C ALA A 453 20.59 -6.77 -10.57
N TRP A 454 19.78 -5.83 -11.05
CA TRP A 454 18.71 -5.20 -10.27
C TRP A 454 17.40 -5.96 -10.43
N VAL A 455 16.78 -6.33 -9.31
CA VAL A 455 15.52 -7.08 -9.25
C VAL A 455 14.49 -6.23 -8.55
N ASN A 456 13.34 -6.02 -9.19
CA ASN A 456 12.20 -5.36 -8.55
C ASN A 456 11.59 -6.31 -7.51
N ILE A 457 11.50 -5.84 -6.27
CA ILE A 457 11.00 -6.59 -5.13
C ILE A 457 9.81 -5.86 -4.47
N SER A 458 9.04 -5.08 -5.24
CA SER A 458 7.93 -4.27 -4.71
C SER A 458 6.65 -5.08 -4.48
N ALA A 459 6.59 -6.33 -4.93
CA ALA A 459 5.38 -7.14 -4.89
C ALA A 459 4.92 -7.38 -3.44
N GLY A 460 3.73 -6.90 -3.08
CA GLY A 460 3.20 -6.97 -1.72
C GLY A 460 3.42 -5.73 -0.85
N LEU A 461 4.14 -4.72 -1.35
CA LEU A 461 4.29 -3.42 -0.70
C LEU A 461 3.22 -2.42 -1.19
N PRO A 462 2.84 -1.42 -0.36
CA PRO A 462 1.95 -0.35 -0.78
C PRO A 462 2.63 0.56 -1.81
N ASN A 463 1.88 1.03 -2.80
CA ASN A 463 2.38 2.00 -3.78
C ASN A 463 2.38 3.41 -3.17
N ARG A 464 3.40 3.69 -2.34
CA ARG A 464 3.60 4.93 -1.59
C ARG A 464 5.07 5.37 -1.65
N TYR A 465 5.36 6.62 -1.35
CA TYR A 465 6.73 7.14 -1.31
C TYR A 465 7.59 6.30 -0.35
N VAL A 466 8.63 5.63 -0.86
CA VAL A 466 9.54 4.83 -0.02
C VAL A 466 10.46 5.79 0.73
N THR A 467 10.42 5.75 2.06
CA THR A 467 11.16 6.68 2.91
C THR A 467 12.51 6.12 3.36
N SER A 468 12.59 4.82 3.66
CA SER A 468 13.85 4.18 4.04
C SER A 468 13.86 2.69 3.66
N VAL A 469 15.04 2.18 3.31
CA VAL A 469 15.33 0.77 3.05
C VAL A 469 16.55 0.36 3.86
N VAL A 470 16.45 -0.74 4.61
CA VAL A 470 17.54 -1.22 5.46
C VAL A 470 17.75 -2.72 5.29
N VAL A 471 19.01 -3.13 5.18
CA VAL A 471 19.39 -4.55 5.22
C VAL A 471 19.77 -4.91 6.64
N SER A 472 19.32 -6.07 7.12
CA SER A 472 19.62 -6.54 8.47
C SER A 472 21.14 -6.63 8.73
N PRO A 473 21.62 -6.16 9.89
CA PRO A 473 23.01 -6.34 10.31
C PRO A 473 23.32 -7.78 10.76
N THR A 474 22.32 -8.66 10.86
CA THR A 474 22.50 -10.05 11.33
C THR A 474 22.17 -11.10 10.27
N GLN A 475 21.20 -10.85 9.38
CA GLN A 475 20.75 -11.79 8.36
C GLN A 475 20.77 -11.15 6.97
N PRO A 476 21.64 -11.60 6.05
CA PRO A 476 21.78 -10.95 4.75
C PRO A 476 20.49 -10.94 3.92
N THR A 477 19.60 -11.93 4.08
CA THR A 477 18.33 -12.02 3.35
C THR A 477 17.21 -11.19 3.95
N ARG A 478 17.42 -10.59 5.13
CA ARG A 478 16.38 -9.81 5.80
C ARG A 478 16.46 -8.35 5.43
N LEU A 479 15.34 -7.79 4.99
CA LEU A 479 15.18 -6.41 4.55
C LEU A 479 14.06 -5.74 5.31
N PHE A 480 14.17 -4.43 5.50
CA PHE A 480 13.14 -3.57 6.07
C PHE A 480 12.86 -2.40 5.14
N VAL A 481 11.59 -2.03 5.01
CA VAL A 481 11.16 -0.90 4.17
C VAL A 481 10.13 -0.09 4.90
N THR A 482 10.26 1.24 4.85
CA THR A 482 9.26 2.18 5.35
C THR A 482 8.70 3.04 4.23
N HIS A 483 7.45 3.51 4.42
CA HIS A 483 6.79 4.38 3.46
C HIS A 483 6.09 5.54 4.15
N SER A 484 5.93 6.63 3.41
CA SER A 484 5.07 7.75 3.77
C SER A 484 3.88 7.83 2.83
N GLY A 485 2.68 7.68 3.38
CA GLY A 485 1.42 7.96 2.69
C GLY A 485 1.03 9.43 2.72
N PHE A 486 1.84 10.29 3.34
CA PHE A 486 1.46 11.66 3.66
C PHE A 486 1.05 12.48 2.42
N ARG A 487 1.80 12.34 1.32
CA ARG A 487 1.54 13.04 0.05
C ARG A 487 0.32 12.52 -0.71
N ASP A 488 -0.16 11.35 -0.32
CA ASP A 488 -1.38 10.70 -0.84
C ASP A 488 -2.55 10.86 0.15
N ASN A 489 -2.42 11.75 1.14
CA ASN A 489 -3.40 11.96 2.21
C ASN A 489 -3.71 10.68 3.01
N GLU A 490 -2.72 9.81 3.18
CA GLU A 490 -2.81 8.60 3.96
C GLU A 490 -1.94 8.70 5.21
N ARG A 491 -2.54 8.46 6.37
CA ARG A 491 -1.87 8.51 7.67
C ARG A 491 -1.52 7.12 8.20
N ILE A 492 -1.60 6.06 7.40
CA ILE A 492 -1.32 4.70 7.86
C ILE A 492 0.20 4.53 8.00
N PRO A 493 0.71 3.99 9.13
CA PRO A 493 2.13 3.71 9.28
C PRO A 493 2.49 2.49 8.44
N HIS A 494 3.59 2.55 7.72
CA HIS A 494 4.05 1.47 6.86
C HIS A 494 5.46 1.07 7.22
N VAL A 495 5.62 -0.05 7.93
CA VAL A 495 6.90 -0.71 8.18
C VAL A 495 6.77 -2.17 7.76
N HIS A 496 7.56 -2.58 6.78
CA HIS A 496 7.52 -3.92 6.23
C HIS A 496 8.86 -4.61 6.42
N ARG A 497 8.83 -5.92 6.69
CA ARG A 497 9.99 -6.80 6.76
C ARG A 497 9.87 -7.91 5.73
N SER A 498 10.97 -8.23 5.07
CA SER A 498 11.12 -9.48 4.31
C SER A 498 12.21 -10.31 4.96
N ASP A 499 12.02 -11.62 5.09
CA ASP A 499 13.04 -12.57 5.56
C ASP A 499 13.71 -13.36 4.40
N ASN A 500 13.17 -13.22 3.18
CA ASN A 500 13.55 -13.98 1.99
C ASN A 500 13.94 -13.05 0.83
N ASP A 501 14.69 -12.00 1.18
CA ASP A 501 15.42 -11.19 0.22
C ASP A 501 14.52 -10.36 -0.72
N GLY A 502 13.32 -10.02 -0.25
CA GLY A 502 12.33 -9.17 -0.94
C GLY A 502 11.24 -9.95 -1.68
N ALA A 503 11.21 -11.29 -1.58
CA ALA A 503 10.22 -12.10 -2.27
C ALA A 503 8.83 -12.06 -1.60
N ILE A 504 8.79 -11.95 -0.26
CA ILE A 504 7.56 -11.81 0.52
C ILE A 504 7.77 -10.73 1.59
N TRP A 505 6.84 -9.78 1.66
CA TRP A 505 6.82 -8.75 2.68
C TRP A 505 5.76 -9.03 3.75
N ILE A 506 6.14 -8.74 4.99
CA ILE A 506 5.32 -8.87 6.19
C ILE A 506 5.19 -7.47 6.79
N ASP A 507 3.97 -7.00 6.95
CA ASP A 507 3.69 -5.77 7.71
C ASP A 507 4.05 -5.98 9.19
N ILE A 508 4.92 -5.12 9.71
CA ILE A 508 5.37 -5.07 11.10
C ILE A 508 5.11 -3.69 11.73
N SER A 509 4.16 -2.92 11.20
CA SER A 509 3.72 -1.65 11.78
C SER A 509 3.10 -1.81 13.16
N GLY A 510 2.50 -2.98 13.46
CA GLY A 510 2.00 -3.33 14.79
C GLY A 510 1.01 -2.29 15.34
N ASN A 511 1.33 -1.72 16.52
CA ASN A 511 0.55 -0.67 17.18
C ASN A 511 1.13 0.74 16.98
N LEU A 512 1.95 0.97 15.94
CA LEU A 512 2.36 2.34 15.61
C LEU A 512 1.12 3.22 15.41
N PRO A 513 1.14 4.48 15.88
CA PRO A 513 0.05 5.39 15.63
C PRO A 513 -0.12 5.66 14.13
N ASN A 514 -1.32 6.10 13.74
CA ASN A 514 -1.63 6.51 12.36
C ASN A 514 -0.89 7.79 11.96
N ILE A 515 0.41 7.65 11.72
CA ILE A 515 1.33 8.67 11.22
C ILE A 515 2.34 8.04 10.24
N PRO A 516 2.85 8.80 9.26
CA PRO A 516 3.93 8.36 8.39
C PRO A 516 5.20 7.98 9.14
N VAL A 517 5.95 7.03 8.56
CA VAL A 517 7.28 6.61 9.04
C VAL A 517 8.32 7.13 8.06
N ASN A 518 9.29 7.89 8.57
CA ASN A 518 10.28 8.62 7.77
C ASN A 518 11.61 7.88 7.69
N ASP A 519 11.96 7.10 8.72
CA ASP A 519 13.19 6.30 8.72
C ASP A 519 13.08 5.12 9.69
N ILE A 520 13.92 4.10 9.50
CA ILE A 520 14.03 2.94 10.37
C ILE A 520 15.49 2.58 10.63
N LEU A 521 15.81 2.25 11.87
CA LEU A 521 17.13 1.78 12.28
C LEU A 521 17.02 0.42 12.97
N VAL A 522 17.82 -0.55 12.52
CA VAL A 522 17.93 -1.87 13.14
C VAL A 522 19.15 -1.87 14.06
N LEU A 523 18.97 -2.13 15.35
CA LEU A 523 20.08 -2.14 16.30
C LEU A 523 20.95 -3.40 16.10
N PRO A 524 22.24 -3.27 15.75
CA PRO A 524 23.12 -4.43 15.55
C PRO A 524 23.27 -5.26 16.83
N ASN A 525 23.63 -6.55 16.67
CA ASN A 525 23.88 -7.51 17.76
C ASN A 525 22.67 -7.85 18.65
N HIS A 526 21.44 -7.62 18.17
CA HIS A 526 20.21 -7.95 18.90
C HIS A 526 19.26 -8.85 18.09
N ALA A 527 19.80 -9.63 17.13
CA ALA A 527 19.03 -10.52 16.25
C ALA A 527 17.83 -9.81 15.57
N ASP A 528 18.00 -8.52 15.27
CA ASP A 528 16.99 -7.61 14.72
C ASP A 528 15.70 -7.53 15.56
N SER A 529 15.80 -7.79 16.86
CA SER A 529 14.68 -7.65 17.78
C SER A 529 14.40 -6.20 18.17
N ILE A 530 15.42 -5.35 18.11
CA ILE A 530 15.33 -3.95 18.46
C ILE A 530 15.41 -3.09 17.21
N LEU A 531 14.32 -2.39 16.93
CA LEU A 531 14.23 -1.42 15.84
C LEU A 531 13.74 -0.08 16.37
N PHE A 532 14.15 0.99 15.71
CA PHE A 532 13.68 2.35 15.95
C PHE A 532 13.02 2.87 14.68
N ALA A 533 11.87 3.50 14.80
CA ALA A 533 11.14 4.12 13.71
C ALA A 533 11.02 5.62 13.97
N ALA A 534 11.55 6.44 13.07
CA ALA A 534 11.33 7.88 13.05
C ALA A 534 10.01 8.19 12.35
N THR A 535 9.23 9.10 12.92
CA THR A 535 7.87 9.42 12.46
C THR A 535 7.63 10.93 12.50
N ASP A 536 6.50 11.38 11.95
CA ASP A 536 6.03 12.77 12.08
C ASP A 536 5.68 13.19 13.52
N ALA A 537 5.74 12.27 14.49
CA ALA A 537 5.41 12.51 15.90
C ALA A 537 6.49 12.01 16.88
N GLY A 538 7.75 11.95 16.43
CA GLY A 538 8.90 11.54 17.21
C GLY A 538 9.42 10.15 16.86
N VAL A 539 10.12 9.52 17.81
CA VAL A 539 10.73 8.19 17.61
C VAL A 539 9.96 7.14 18.41
N TYR A 540 9.71 6.00 17.78
CA TYR A 540 9.19 4.80 18.42
C TYR A 540 10.23 3.70 18.34
N TYR A 541 10.18 2.75 19.26
CA TYR A 541 11.07 1.60 19.25
C TYR A 541 10.32 0.33 19.62
N THR A 542 10.85 -0.79 19.17
CA THR A 542 10.38 -2.13 19.48
C THR A 542 11.53 -2.93 20.09
N LYS A 543 11.20 -3.93 20.92
CA LYS A 543 12.13 -4.95 21.43
C LYS A 543 11.77 -6.35 20.95
N ASN A 544 10.76 -6.47 20.10
CA ASN A 544 10.21 -7.73 19.65
C ASN A 544 10.03 -7.78 18.13
N GLY A 545 10.87 -7.08 17.38
CA GLY A 545 10.93 -7.20 15.92
C GLY A 545 9.74 -6.58 15.19
N GLY A 546 9.09 -5.58 15.80
CA GLY A 546 7.96 -4.83 15.23
C GLY A 546 6.57 -5.32 15.63
N ALA A 547 6.46 -6.35 16.48
CA ALA A 547 5.16 -6.80 16.97
C ALA A 547 4.50 -5.78 17.93
N PHE A 548 5.31 -5.06 18.70
CA PHE A 548 4.87 -3.97 19.58
C PHE A 548 5.89 -2.85 19.61
N TRP A 549 5.41 -1.62 19.48
CA TRP A 549 6.14 -0.37 19.42
C TRP A 549 5.78 0.52 20.61
N GLN A 550 6.79 1.15 21.17
CA GLN A 550 6.69 2.08 22.29
C GLN A 550 7.33 3.40 21.91
N ARG A 551 6.79 4.51 22.40
CA ARG A 551 7.42 5.81 22.20
C ARG A 551 8.78 5.86 22.90
N LEU A 552 9.80 6.37 22.22
CA LEU A 552 11.15 6.49 22.75
C LEU A 552 11.29 7.74 23.62
N GLY A 553 11.39 7.53 24.94
CA GLY A 553 11.57 8.59 25.91
C GLY A 553 10.36 9.49 26.12
N ALA A 554 10.41 10.30 27.18
CA ALA A 554 9.31 11.17 27.60
C ALA A 554 9.51 12.66 27.24
N LYS A 555 10.74 13.07 26.88
CA LYS A 555 11.11 14.49 26.73
C LYS A 555 11.07 15.02 25.30
N LEU A 556 11.25 14.16 24.29
CA LEU A 556 11.13 14.57 22.89
C LEU A 556 9.67 15.00 22.66
N PRO A 557 9.38 16.23 22.16
CA PRO A 557 8.02 16.64 21.83
C PRO A 557 7.47 15.88 20.61
N PHE A 558 6.18 16.05 20.30
CA PHE A 558 5.59 15.53 19.07
C PHE A 558 6.00 16.41 17.89
N VAL A 559 7.09 16.03 17.23
CA VAL A 559 7.64 16.72 16.06
C VAL A 559 8.16 15.71 15.05
N PRO A 560 8.22 16.06 13.76
CA PRO A 560 8.82 15.19 12.77
C PRO A 560 10.28 14.90 13.07
N VAL A 561 10.64 13.62 12.93
CA VAL A 561 12.01 13.13 12.90
C VAL A 561 12.20 12.48 11.54
N PHE A 562 13.25 12.88 10.81
CA PHE A 562 13.47 12.45 9.43
C PHE A 562 14.58 11.43 9.27
N ASP A 563 15.52 11.35 10.20
CA ASP A 563 16.69 10.47 10.08
C ASP A 563 17.16 10.05 11.47
N LEU A 564 17.61 8.80 11.56
CA LEU A 564 18.18 8.18 12.75
C LEU A 564 19.60 7.71 12.46
N GLU A 565 20.52 8.01 13.37
CA GLU A 565 21.91 7.53 13.28
C GLU A 565 22.31 6.82 14.57
N LEU A 566 23.04 5.70 14.44
CA LEU A 566 23.63 5.00 15.57
C LEU A 566 25.06 5.47 15.78
N ASN A 567 25.37 5.99 16.97
CA ASN A 567 26.74 6.17 17.42
C ASN A 567 27.15 4.99 18.32
N PRO A 568 27.81 3.95 17.78
CA PRO A 568 28.17 2.75 18.53
C PRO A 568 29.26 3.03 19.58
N VAL A 569 30.14 4.02 19.34
CA VAL A 569 31.22 4.36 20.27
C VAL A 569 30.65 4.94 21.56
N ARG A 570 29.62 5.79 21.46
CA ARG A 570 28.93 6.39 22.60
C ARG A 570 27.73 5.60 23.09
N ARG A 571 27.33 4.55 22.37
CA ARG A 571 26.12 3.75 22.61
C ARG A 571 24.87 4.65 22.65
N GLN A 572 24.75 5.53 21.67
CA GLN A 572 23.68 6.52 21.58
C GLN A 572 22.95 6.44 20.23
N LEU A 573 21.64 6.62 20.27
CA LEU A 573 20.83 6.92 19.08
C LEU A 573 20.76 8.44 18.91
N LEU A 574 20.98 8.92 17.70
CA LEU A 574 20.77 10.30 17.28
C LEU A 574 19.44 10.38 16.52
N ALA A 575 18.72 11.48 16.70
CA ALA A 575 17.49 11.76 15.96
C ALA A 575 17.49 13.20 15.43
N ALA A 576 17.45 13.33 14.11
CA ALA A 576 17.34 14.60 13.40
C ALA A 576 15.88 15.06 13.43
N SER A 577 15.54 15.99 14.34
CA SER A 577 14.20 16.54 14.41
C SER A 577 14.06 17.79 13.56
N TYR A 578 12.91 17.94 12.94
CA TYR A 578 12.59 19.10 12.14
C TYR A 578 11.94 20.17 13.04
N ALA A 579 12.71 21.23 13.32
CA ALA A 579 12.37 22.39 14.15
C ALA A 579 12.56 22.24 15.67
N ARG A 580 13.21 21.17 16.17
CA ARG A 580 13.60 21.01 17.58
C ARG A 580 15.05 20.56 17.78
N GLY A 581 15.91 20.82 16.79
CA GLY A 581 17.34 20.50 16.86
C GLY A 581 17.64 19.00 16.83
N LEU A 582 18.83 18.64 17.29
CA LEU A 582 19.29 17.25 17.32
C LEU A 582 19.10 16.64 18.71
N TRP A 583 18.56 15.41 18.77
CA TRP A 583 18.36 14.68 20.01
C TRP A 583 19.30 13.49 20.11
N THR A 584 19.68 13.14 21.34
CA THR A 584 20.43 11.91 21.63
C THR A 584 19.69 11.08 22.68
N PHE A 585 19.78 9.76 22.56
CA PHE A 585 19.18 8.82 23.49
C PHE A 585 20.21 7.75 23.90
N PRO A 586 20.48 7.55 25.20
CA PRO A 586 21.44 6.55 25.67
C PRO A 586 20.83 5.14 25.58
N LEU A 587 21.43 4.25 24.79
CA LEU A 587 20.88 2.91 24.53
C LEU A 587 20.88 2.02 25.79
N ASP A 588 21.83 2.24 26.71
CA ASP A 588 21.91 1.49 27.97
C ASP A 588 20.68 1.69 28.87
N SER A 589 19.95 2.80 28.68
CA SER A 589 18.69 3.06 29.41
C SER A 589 17.54 2.16 28.99
N LEU A 590 17.68 1.40 27.90
CA LEU A 590 16.67 0.42 27.49
C LEU A 590 16.66 -0.84 28.36
N HIS A 591 17.57 -0.98 29.34
CA HIS A 591 17.69 -2.16 30.20
C HIS A 591 17.75 -3.48 29.39
N LEU A 592 18.66 -3.51 28.41
CA LEU A 592 18.89 -4.69 27.57
C LEU A 592 19.70 -5.69 28.41
N LEU A 593 19.05 -6.70 28.99
CA LEU A 593 19.73 -7.73 29.79
C LEU A 593 20.70 -8.55 28.91
N PRO A 594 21.87 -8.95 29.43
CA PRO A 594 22.78 -9.82 28.69
C PRO A 594 22.22 -11.26 28.60
N SER A 595 22.53 -11.90 27.47
CA SER A 595 22.18 -13.26 27.06
C SER A 595 22.47 -14.36 28.10
N ALA A 596 21.48 -15.22 28.38
CA ALA A 596 21.66 -16.57 28.94
C ALA A 596 20.60 -17.55 28.36
N PRO A 597 20.96 -18.76 27.90
CA PRO A 597 19.99 -19.74 27.41
C PRO A 597 19.51 -20.65 28.55
N ALA A 598 18.21 -20.64 28.81
CA ALA A 598 17.49 -21.76 29.41
C ALA A 598 16.27 -22.03 28.52
N ILE A 599 16.00 -23.29 28.14
CA ILE A 599 14.81 -23.64 27.35
C ILE A 599 13.60 -23.60 28.30
N ALA A 600 12.59 -22.79 27.97
CA ALA A 600 11.39 -22.61 28.79
C ALA A 600 10.26 -23.55 28.36
N VAL A 601 10.08 -23.78 27.05
CA VAL A 601 8.97 -24.57 26.50
C VAL A 601 9.42 -25.31 25.25
N GLN A 602 8.93 -26.52 25.03
CA GLN A 602 9.12 -27.28 23.80
C GLN A 602 7.85 -28.05 23.43
N GLY A 603 7.72 -28.45 22.17
CA GLY A 603 6.60 -29.28 21.76
C GLY A 603 6.52 -29.49 20.26
N ARG A 604 5.37 -29.97 19.82
CA ARG A 604 5.09 -30.28 18.42
C ARG A 604 3.73 -29.75 18.00
N VAL A 605 3.64 -29.21 16.78
CA VAL A 605 2.38 -28.86 16.11
C VAL A 605 2.18 -29.80 14.92
N TYR A 606 1.04 -30.50 14.89
CA TYR A 606 0.75 -31.52 13.88
C TYR A 606 -0.73 -31.55 13.51
N THR A 607 -1.09 -32.18 12.39
CA THR A 607 -2.48 -32.39 11.96
C THR A 607 -3.16 -33.49 12.78
N GLU A 608 -4.48 -33.68 12.64
CA GLU A 608 -5.18 -34.80 13.30
C GLU A 608 -4.64 -36.18 12.91
N THR A 609 -4.00 -36.31 11.75
CA THR A 609 -3.38 -37.55 11.25
C THR A 609 -1.94 -37.75 11.73
N GLY A 610 -1.40 -36.82 12.52
CA GLY A 610 -0.04 -36.90 13.09
C GLY A 610 1.08 -36.30 12.21
N GLU A 611 0.71 -35.68 11.08
CA GLU A 611 1.67 -35.05 10.17
C GLU A 611 2.18 -33.72 10.74
N GLY A 612 3.50 -33.51 10.68
CA GLY A 612 4.13 -32.31 11.23
C GLY A 612 3.75 -31.04 10.47
N LEU A 613 3.29 -30.01 11.17
CA LEU A 613 2.96 -28.73 10.56
C LEU A 613 4.16 -27.80 10.62
N ALA A 614 4.82 -27.56 9.49
CA ALA A 614 5.95 -26.64 9.39
C ALA A 614 5.54 -25.16 9.50
N GLN A 615 6.47 -24.31 9.90
CA GLN A 615 6.35 -22.84 9.87
C GLN A 615 5.19 -22.25 10.68
N VAL A 616 4.63 -23.01 11.61
CA VAL A 616 3.68 -22.49 12.59
C VAL A 616 4.44 -21.55 13.52
N ARG A 617 4.10 -20.27 13.50
CA ARG A 617 4.71 -19.23 14.32
C ARG A 617 4.18 -19.35 15.73
N LEU A 618 5.07 -19.59 16.69
CA LEU A 618 4.71 -19.71 18.10
C LEU A 618 5.15 -18.50 18.93
N CYS A 619 6.22 -17.85 18.49
CA CYS A 619 6.77 -16.68 19.13
C CYS A 619 7.30 -15.73 18.05
N ALA A 620 7.17 -14.42 18.27
CA ALA A 620 7.58 -13.43 17.27
C ALA A 620 9.04 -12.97 17.44
N ASN A 621 9.66 -13.18 18.63
CA ASN A 621 11.06 -12.82 18.84
C ASN A 621 11.75 -13.58 20.01
N PRO A 622 12.79 -14.39 19.74
CA PRO A 622 13.18 -14.80 18.39
C PRO A 622 11.99 -15.47 17.70
N LEU A 623 11.85 -15.27 16.38
CA LEU A 623 10.79 -15.92 15.63
C LEU A 623 11.01 -17.42 15.75
N VAL A 624 10.15 -18.10 16.50
CA VAL A 624 10.18 -19.55 16.60
C VAL A 624 9.05 -20.09 15.76
N GLN A 625 9.48 -20.87 14.76
CA GLN A 625 8.63 -21.61 13.87
C GLN A 625 8.89 -23.09 14.06
N THR A 626 7.86 -23.88 13.83
CA THR A 626 7.98 -25.32 13.83
C THR A 626 8.80 -25.82 12.64
N SER A 627 9.58 -26.88 12.87
CA SER A 627 10.35 -27.61 11.85
C SER A 627 9.43 -28.33 10.86
N ALA A 628 10.01 -28.98 9.84
CA ALA A 628 9.27 -29.84 8.91
C ALA A 628 8.49 -30.98 9.60
N SER A 629 9.00 -31.48 10.74
CA SER A 629 8.32 -32.47 11.58
C SER A 629 7.30 -31.87 12.54
N GLY A 630 7.18 -30.53 12.59
CA GLY A 630 6.27 -29.81 13.47
C GLY A 630 6.88 -29.44 14.82
N ASP A 631 8.15 -29.75 15.07
CA ASP A 631 8.80 -29.58 16.38
C ASP A 631 9.28 -28.15 16.60
N TYR A 632 9.28 -27.70 17.86
CA TYR A 632 9.77 -26.38 18.24
C TYR A 632 10.35 -26.35 19.66
N GLN A 633 11.21 -25.36 19.92
CA GLN A 633 11.78 -25.07 21.22
C GLN A 633 11.82 -23.54 21.44
N LEU A 634 11.41 -23.10 22.63
CA LEU A 634 11.37 -21.70 23.06
C LEU A 634 12.34 -21.48 24.21
N LEU A 635 13.16 -20.43 24.09
CA LEU A 635 14.09 -20.00 25.13
C LEU A 635 13.41 -19.05 26.13
N PHE A 636 13.92 -19.02 27.35
CA PHE A 636 13.52 -18.10 28.40
C PHE A 636 13.66 -16.64 27.90
N GLY A 637 12.61 -15.83 28.09
CA GLY A 637 12.55 -14.45 27.61
C GLY A 637 11.97 -14.26 26.20
N ALA A 638 11.52 -15.33 25.52
CA ALA A 638 10.81 -15.20 24.25
C ALA A 638 9.49 -14.41 24.43
N ALA A 639 9.19 -13.48 23.51
CA ALA A 639 8.15 -12.46 23.66
C ALA A 639 6.71 -12.98 23.92
N CYS A 640 6.44 -14.27 23.63
CA CYS A 640 5.16 -14.93 23.83
C CYS A 640 5.00 -15.61 25.20
N LEU A 641 6.04 -15.61 26.05
CA LEU A 641 6.00 -16.26 27.37
C LEU A 641 5.36 -15.39 28.47
N SER A 642 4.63 -14.33 28.09
CA SER A 642 4.06 -13.40 29.06
C SER A 642 2.97 -14.03 29.92
N ASP A 643 2.20 -15.02 29.40
CA ASP A 643 1.18 -15.80 30.14
C ASP A 643 0.67 -17.07 29.38
N SER A 644 0.68 -17.08 28.03
CA SER A 644 0.19 -18.22 27.23
C SER A 644 0.82 -18.31 25.85
N LEU A 645 1.04 -19.53 25.35
CA LEU A 645 1.57 -19.83 24.03
C LEU A 645 0.45 -20.00 23.00
N ARG A 646 0.49 -19.22 21.92
CA ARG A 646 -0.54 -19.14 20.88
C ARG A 646 0.05 -19.38 19.49
N PRO A 647 -0.16 -20.56 18.89
CA PRO A 647 0.29 -20.82 17.53
C PRO A 647 -0.49 -20.01 16.49
N GLN A 648 0.21 -19.58 15.44
CA GLN A 648 -0.37 -18.90 14.29
C GLN A 648 0.32 -19.36 13.01
N ARG A 649 -0.45 -19.64 11.96
CA ARG A 649 0.08 -19.95 10.64
C ARG A 649 -0.70 -19.16 9.60
N SER A 650 0.04 -18.58 8.66
CA SER A 650 -0.51 -17.91 7.48
C SER A 650 -0.02 -18.66 6.26
N ASP A 651 -0.86 -18.83 5.26
CA ASP A 651 -0.61 -19.57 4.04
C ASP A 651 -1.58 -19.13 2.93
N ASN A 652 -1.45 -19.72 1.75
CA ASN A 652 -2.41 -19.52 0.67
C ASN A 652 -3.82 -19.87 1.19
N PRO A 653 -4.82 -18.97 1.09
CA PRO A 653 -6.20 -19.27 1.51
C PRO A 653 -6.79 -20.54 0.89
N LEU A 654 -6.34 -20.93 -0.32
CA LEU A 654 -6.76 -22.16 -0.99
C LEU A 654 -5.90 -23.41 -0.67
N ASN A 655 -4.99 -23.34 0.30
CA ASN A 655 -4.22 -24.52 0.72
C ASN A 655 -5.15 -25.60 1.29
N GLY A 656 -5.32 -26.70 0.56
CA GLY A 656 -6.22 -27.81 0.90
C GLY A 656 -7.72 -27.52 0.69
N VAL A 657 -8.09 -26.27 0.40
CA VAL A 657 -9.51 -25.90 0.21
C VAL A 657 -9.90 -26.10 -1.24
N SER A 658 -10.86 -27.00 -1.47
CA SER A 658 -11.30 -27.39 -2.80
C SER A 658 -12.81 -27.54 -2.89
N THR A 659 -13.30 -27.69 -4.13
CA THR A 659 -14.73 -27.97 -4.38
C THR A 659 -15.15 -29.32 -3.80
N PHE A 660 -14.21 -30.25 -3.56
CA PHE A 660 -14.51 -31.52 -2.91
C PHE A 660 -14.83 -31.34 -1.42
N ASP A 661 -14.22 -30.37 -0.74
CA ASP A 661 -14.55 -30.03 0.65
C ASP A 661 -16.00 -29.53 0.77
N LEU A 662 -16.48 -28.75 -0.21
CA LEU A 662 -17.88 -28.35 -0.29
C LEU A 662 -18.83 -29.56 -0.36
N VAL A 663 -18.45 -30.59 -1.12
CA VAL A 663 -19.23 -31.84 -1.23
C VAL A 663 -19.31 -32.55 0.12
N LEU A 664 -18.19 -32.67 0.84
CA LEU A 664 -18.14 -33.33 2.14
C LEU A 664 -18.91 -32.56 3.21
N ILE A 665 -18.81 -31.22 3.22
CA ILE A 665 -19.59 -30.36 4.13
C ILE A 665 -21.09 -30.49 3.82
N ASN A 666 -21.46 -30.51 2.54
CA ASN A 666 -22.86 -30.67 2.14
C ASN A 666 -23.42 -32.04 2.55
N LYS A 667 -22.63 -33.12 2.40
CA LYS A 667 -23.01 -34.45 2.89
C LYS A 667 -23.27 -34.49 4.40
N HIS A 668 -22.46 -33.75 5.16
CA HIS A 668 -22.61 -33.63 6.60
C HIS A 668 -23.86 -32.84 7.00
N ILE A 669 -24.13 -31.70 6.35
CA ILE A 669 -25.34 -30.89 6.58
C ILE A 669 -26.62 -31.70 6.32
N LEU A 670 -26.57 -32.58 5.32
CA LEU A 670 -27.71 -33.38 4.87
C LEU A 670 -27.78 -34.77 5.55
N ASP A 671 -26.92 -35.01 6.55
CA ASP A 671 -26.84 -36.25 7.35
C ASP A 671 -26.67 -37.54 6.52
N ILE A 672 -25.99 -37.45 5.37
CA ILE A 672 -25.68 -38.60 4.51
C ILE A 672 -24.38 -39.26 4.95
N GLU A 673 -23.38 -38.43 5.25
CA GLU A 673 -22.05 -38.84 5.68
C GLU A 673 -21.50 -37.74 6.59
N ARG A 674 -21.34 -38.05 7.88
CA ARG A 674 -20.86 -37.08 8.87
C ARG A 674 -19.34 -36.93 8.81
N LEU A 675 -18.86 -35.72 9.10
CA LEU A 675 -17.45 -35.44 9.34
C LEU A 675 -17.04 -36.12 10.66
N GLY A 676 -16.47 -37.32 10.59
CA GLY A 676 -16.22 -38.20 11.75
C GLY A 676 -15.11 -37.78 12.73
N SER A 677 -14.84 -36.49 12.87
CA SER A 677 -13.86 -35.94 13.82
C SER A 677 -14.21 -34.50 14.21
N PRO A 678 -14.06 -34.11 15.49
CA PRO A 678 -14.27 -32.74 15.93
C PRO A 678 -13.39 -31.73 15.18
N TYR A 679 -12.19 -32.13 14.75
CA TYR A 679 -11.29 -31.27 13.98
C TYR A 679 -11.82 -31.00 12.56
N ARG A 680 -12.46 -31.99 11.92
CA ARG A 680 -13.09 -31.80 10.60
C ARG A 680 -14.35 -30.95 10.69
N ILE A 681 -15.12 -31.10 11.77
CA ILE A 681 -16.26 -30.22 12.05
C ILE A 681 -15.79 -28.78 12.31
N ILE A 682 -14.67 -28.59 13.02
CA ILE A 682 -14.03 -27.28 13.19
C ILE A 682 -13.54 -26.71 11.86
N ALA A 683 -12.95 -27.54 11.00
CA ALA A 683 -12.51 -27.14 9.67
C ALA A 683 -13.68 -26.68 8.78
N ALA A 684 -14.85 -27.29 8.93
CA ALA A 684 -16.05 -26.96 8.16
C ALA A 684 -16.70 -25.61 8.55
N ASP A 685 -16.42 -25.06 9.74
CA ASP A 685 -16.91 -23.75 10.23
C ASP A 685 -16.10 -22.59 9.63
N ALA A 686 -16.23 -22.41 8.32
CA ALA A 686 -15.49 -21.41 7.55
C ALA A 686 -15.88 -19.97 7.89
N ASN A 687 -17.13 -19.74 8.30
CA ASN A 687 -17.60 -18.41 8.70
C ASN A 687 -17.37 -18.09 10.19
N GLY A 688 -16.93 -19.05 10.99
CA GLY A 688 -16.66 -18.84 12.42
C GLY A 688 -17.90 -18.72 13.30
N SER A 689 -19.06 -19.18 12.83
CA SER A 689 -20.32 -19.17 13.58
C SER A 689 -20.37 -20.17 14.73
N GLY A 690 -19.50 -21.17 14.72
CA GLY A 690 -19.57 -22.31 15.66
C GLY A 690 -20.64 -23.33 15.26
N SER A 691 -21.06 -23.35 14.00
CA SER A 691 -22.01 -24.32 13.45
C SER A 691 -21.70 -24.57 11.97
N VAL A 692 -21.89 -25.80 11.49
CA VAL A 692 -21.66 -26.15 10.08
C VAL A 692 -22.96 -26.03 9.31
N THR A 693 -23.04 -25.05 8.43
CA THR A 693 -24.26 -24.69 7.69
C THR A 693 -23.97 -24.39 6.22
N THR A 694 -25.02 -24.15 5.44
CA THR A 694 -24.87 -23.73 4.04
C THR A 694 -24.14 -22.38 3.90
N ALA A 695 -24.10 -21.55 4.95
CA ALA A 695 -23.32 -20.31 4.95
C ALA A 695 -21.81 -20.57 4.88
N ASP A 696 -21.32 -21.69 5.42
CA ASP A 696 -19.91 -22.08 5.31
C ASP A 696 -19.55 -22.50 3.89
N ILE A 697 -20.46 -23.22 3.22
CA ILE A 697 -20.33 -23.56 1.80
C ILE A 697 -20.24 -22.29 0.96
N LEU A 698 -21.08 -21.28 1.22
CA LEU A 698 -21.04 -20.01 0.50
C LEU A 698 -19.71 -19.27 0.71
N THR A 699 -19.22 -19.22 1.94
CA THR A 699 -17.92 -18.61 2.29
C THR A 699 -16.78 -19.29 1.53
N LEU A 700 -16.70 -20.62 1.58
CA LEU A 700 -15.65 -21.37 0.89
C LEU A 700 -15.79 -21.31 -0.63
N ARG A 701 -17.01 -21.32 -1.18
CA ARG A 701 -17.26 -21.16 -2.62
C ARG A 701 -16.75 -19.81 -3.12
N ARG A 702 -17.04 -18.72 -2.40
CA ARG A 702 -16.52 -17.38 -2.73
C ARG A 702 -15.00 -17.32 -2.67
N LEU A 703 -14.39 -18.01 -1.70
CA LEU A 703 -12.93 -18.15 -1.60
C LEU A 703 -12.36 -18.92 -2.81
N ILE A 704 -12.94 -20.07 -3.16
CA ILE A 704 -12.54 -20.90 -4.30
C ILE A 704 -12.68 -20.14 -5.62
N LEU A 705 -13.73 -19.33 -5.78
CA LEU A 705 -13.93 -18.50 -6.97
C LEU A 705 -12.98 -17.29 -7.02
N GLY A 706 -12.23 -17.03 -5.94
CA GLY A 706 -11.37 -15.86 -5.80
C GLY A 706 -12.15 -14.55 -5.74
N ILE A 707 -13.43 -14.60 -5.35
CA ILE A 707 -14.26 -13.43 -5.02
C ILE A 707 -13.73 -12.83 -3.72
N ASP A 708 -13.54 -13.67 -2.72
CA ASP A 708 -12.86 -13.31 -1.48
C ASP A 708 -11.41 -13.81 -1.54
N THR A 709 -10.47 -13.01 -1.06
CA THR A 709 -9.04 -13.36 -1.03
C THR A 709 -8.58 -13.82 0.36
N THR A 710 -9.50 -13.90 1.33
CA THR A 710 -9.25 -14.36 2.71
C THR A 710 -10.59 -14.72 3.36
N LEU A 711 -10.55 -15.48 4.45
CA LEU A 711 -11.68 -15.63 5.36
C LEU A 711 -11.71 -14.42 6.30
N THR A 712 -12.78 -13.62 6.28
CA THR A 712 -12.90 -12.38 7.05
C THR A 712 -13.35 -12.60 8.49
N GLN A 713 -14.04 -13.71 8.76
CA GLN A 713 -14.64 -14.03 10.07
C GLN A 713 -14.00 -15.23 10.78
N SER A 714 -13.06 -15.92 10.12
CA SER A 714 -12.36 -17.07 10.69
C SER A 714 -10.87 -17.03 10.29
N PRO A 715 -9.93 -17.37 11.18
CA PRO A 715 -8.54 -17.51 10.79
C PRO A 715 -8.37 -18.70 9.83
N LEU A 716 -7.31 -18.65 9.01
CA LEU A 716 -6.95 -19.72 8.08
C LEU A 716 -6.59 -21.06 8.79
N TRP A 717 -6.06 -20.96 10.01
CA TRP A 717 -5.73 -22.10 10.86
C TRP A 717 -6.26 -21.85 12.28
N ARG A 718 -6.84 -22.87 12.89
CA ARG A 718 -7.10 -22.92 14.34
C ARG A 718 -6.18 -23.97 14.97
N PHE A 719 -5.84 -23.80 16.24
CA PHE A 719 -4.94 -24.71 16.95
C PHE A 719 -5.59 -25.16 18.25
N VAL A 720 -5.65 -26.46 18.49
CA VAL A 720 -6.23 -27.05 19.70
C VAL A 720 -5.10 -27.72 20.49
N PRO A 721 -4.92 -27.44 21.80
CA PRO A 721 -3.96 -28.19 22.62
C PRO A 721 -4.19 -29.70 22.48
N ALA A 722 -3.13 -30.46 22.22
CA ALA A 722 -3.26 -31.88 21.90
C ALA A 722 -3.78 -32.74 23.07
N ASN A 723 -3.70 -32.23 24.30
CA ASN A 723 -4.24 -32.85 25.50
C ASN A 723 -5.70 -32.44 25.79
N PHE A 724 -6.30 -31.57 24.99
CA PHE A 724 -7.69 -31.17 25.16
C PHE A 724 -8.63 -32.29 24.70
N GLN A 725 -9.51 -32.73 25.59
CA GLN A 725 -10.55 -33.71 25.29
C GLN A 725 -11.87 -33.00 25.06
N PHE A 726 -12.45 -33.16 23.86
CA PHE A 726 -13.77 -32.63 23.56
C PHE A 726 -14.83 -33.37 24.38
N PRO A 727 -15.64 -32.67 25.20
CA PRO A 727 -16.71 -33.31 25.98
C PRO A 727 -17.76 -34.00 25.10
N ASP A 728 -17.99 -33.44 23.91
CA ASP A 728 -18.88 -33.99 22.88
C ASP A 728 -18.18 -33.84 21.51
N PRO A 729 -17.48 -34.88 21.01
CA PRO A 729 -16.74 -34.82 19.74
C PRO A 729 -17.61 -34.57 18.51
N GLU A 730 -18.91 -34.90 18.57
CA GLU A 730 -19.88 -34.65 17.49
C GLU A 730 -20.39 -33.19 17.52
N GLN A 731 -20.20 -32.47 18.64
CA GLN A 731 -20.59 -31.07 18.82
C GLN A 731 -19.44 -30.24 19.44
N PRO A 732 -18.30 -30.07 18.74
CA PRO A 732 -17.09 -29.47 19.31
C PRO A 732 -17.22 -28.00 19.73
N PHE A 733 -18.27 -27.31 19.29
CA PHE A 733 -18.55 -25.91 19.62
C PHE A 733 -19.43 -25.72 20.87
N LYS A 734 -20.05 -26.79 21.39
CA LYS A 734 -20.91 -26.73 22.58
C LYS A 734 -20.16 -26.27 23.82
N THR A 735 -18.87 -26.62 23.89
CA THR A 735 -17.94 -26.15 24.91
C THR A 735 -16.78 -25.45 24.20
N ALA A 736 -16.46 -24.22 24.59
CA ALA A 736 -15.31 -23.51 24.03
C ALA A 736 -14.02 -24.30 24.27
N PHE A 737 -13.27 -24.57 23.21
CA PHE A 737 -11.97 -25.22 23.28
C PHE A 737 -10.84 -24.16 23.37
N PRO A 738 -9.77 -24.43 24.13
CA PRO A 738 -8.63 -23.53 24.21
C PRO A 738 -7.89 -23.47 22.88
N GLN A 739 -7.38 -22.28 22.53
CA GLN A 739 -6.48 -22.09 21.38
C GLN A 739 -5.08 -21.67 21.81
N ALA A 740 -4.78 -21.82 23.10
CA ALA A 740 -3.53 -21.45 23.73
C ALA A 740 -3.21 -22.43 24.86
N ILE A 741 -1.92 -22.58 25.18
CA ILE A 741 -1.47 -23.29 26.38
C ILE A 741 -0.92 -22.25 27.35
N ALA A 742 -1.40 -22.22 28.59
CA ALA A 742 -0.84 -21.35 29.62
C ALA A 742 0.61 -21.76 29.91
N VAL A 743 1.52 -20.79 30.01
CA VAL A 743 2.93 -21.04 30.27
C VAL A 743 3.38 -20.21 31.47
N THR A 744 4.10 -20.84 32.39
CA THR A 744 4.69 -20.16 33.54
C THR A 744 6.21 -20.05 33.40
N ALA A 745 6.79 -18.96 33.90
CA ALA A 745 8.24 -18.83 33.97
C ALA A 745 8.81 -19.87 34.94
N SER A 746 9.52 -20.87 34.43
CA SER A 746 10.14 -21.96 35.20
C SER A 746 11.50 -22.33 34.63
N SER A 747 12.39 -22.85 35.49
CA SER A 747 13.68 -23.42 35.09
C SER A 747 13.58 -24.84 34.51
N GLN A 748 12.38 -25.45 34.56
CA GLN A 748 12.11 -26.78 34.00
C GLN A 748 11.38 -26.66 32.64
N PRO A 749 11.78 -27.41 31.60
CA PRO A 749 11.13 -27.38 30.29
C PRO A 749 9.66 -27.83 30.37
N GLN A 750 8.73 -27.00 29.88
CA GLN A 750 7.31 -27.36 29.76
C GLN A 750 7.01 -27.93 28.37
N GLN A 751 6.12 -28.93 28.30
CA GLN A 751 5.68 -29.50 27.03
C GLN A 751 4.37 -28.85 26.57
N ALA A 752 4.32 -28.37 25.33
CA ALA A 752 3.14 -27.73 24.75
C ALA A 752 2.88 -28.24 23.31
N ASN A 753 1.95 -29.18 23.15
CA ASN A 753 1.63 -29.76 21.84
C ASN A 753 0.30 -29.22 21.32
N PHE A 754 0.18 -29.02 20.01
CA PHE A 754 -1.04 -28.53 19.37
C PHE A 754 -1.42 -29.38 18.14
N ILE A 755 -2.72 -29.56 17.96
CA ILE A 755 -3.34 -30.07 16.73
C ILE A 755 -3.77 -28.85 15.90
N GLY A 756 -3.18 -28.69 14.71
CA GLY A 756 -3.54 -27.64 13.77
C GLY A 756 -4.68 -28.08 12.85
N VAL A 757 -5.70 -27.23 12.77
CA VAL A 757 -6.92 -27.45 11.98
C VAL A 757 -6.96 -26.41 10.88
N ARG A 758 -6.93 -26.87 9.63
CA ARG A 758 -7.04 -26.00 8.45
C ARG A 758 -8.52 -25.68 8.21
N ILE A 759 -8.88 -24.40 8.26
CA ILE A 759 -10.25 -24.00 7.99
C ILE A 759 -10.55 -24.12 6.48
N GLY A 760 -11.63 -24.83 6.16
CA GLY A 760 -12.07 -25.15 4.80
C GLY A 760 -11.55 -26.46 4.21
N ASP A 761 -10.59 -27.14 4.87
CA ASP A 761 -10.03 -28.42 4.43
C ASP A 761 -10.54 -29.54 5.33
N VAL A 762 -11.61 -30.21 4.91
CA VAL A 762 -12.26 -31.26 5.69
C VAL A 762 -11.84 -32.66 5.25
N ASN A 763 -11.14 -32.78 4.11
CA ASN A 763 -10.54 -34.03 3.65
C ASN A 763 -9.07 -34.19 4.07
N GLY A 764 -8.45 -33.16 4.63
CA GLY A 764 -7.06 -33.20 5.11
C GLY A 764 -6.03 -33.12 3.98
N SER A 765 -6.36 -32.45 2.88
CA SER A 765 -5.49 -32.30 1.70
C SER A 765 -4.56 -31.10 1.78
N ALA A 766 -4.65 -30.28 2.83
CA ALA A 766 -3.77 -29.13 3.02
C ALA A 766 -2.32 -29.56 3.15
N LYS A 767 -1.47 -28.85 2.41
CA LYS A 767 -0.04 -29.09 2.45
C LYS A 767 0.51 -28.58 3.77
N THR A 768 1.17 -29.48 4.49
CA THR A 768 1.85 -29.19 5.74
C THR A 768 3.24 -28.56 5.51
N GLN A 769 3.85 -28.79 4.34
CA GLN A 769 5.16 -28.27 3.88
C GLN A 769 5.07 -27.44 2.59
N TRP A 770 6.03 -26.53 2.38
CA TRP A 770 6.15 -25.74 1.14
C TRP A 770 6.96 -26.48 0.09
N ASP A 771 6.31 -27.36 -0.67
CA ASP A 771 6.95 -27.95 -1.86
C ASP A 771 6.02 -28.15 -3.06
N SER A 772 6.68 -28.13 -4.23
CA SER A 772 6.14 -28.07 -5.58
C SER A 772 5.16 -29.21 -5.87
N ALA A 773 4.01 -28.91 -6.49
CA ALA A 773 2.99 -29.91 -6.81
C ALA A 773 3.47 -30.89 -7.90
N VAL A 774 3.18 -32.18 -7.70
CA VAL A 774 3.10 -33.17 -8.76
C VAL A 774 1.74 -32.99 -9.43
N LEU A 775 1.73 -32.70 -10.73
CA LEU A 775 0.49 -32.61 -11.51
C LEU A 775 -0.20 -33.98 -11.58
N PRO A 776 -1.54 -34.05 -11.51
CA PRO A 776 -2.28 -35.29 -11.75
C PRO A 776 -1.92 -35.86 -13.14
N ARG A 777 -1.78 -37.18 -13.25
CA ARG A 777 -1.46 -37.84 -14.54
C ARG A 777 -2.70 -38.06 -15.43
N ASP A 778 -3.90 -37.97 -14.85
CA ASP A 778 -5.16 -38.24 -15.53
C ASP A 778 -5.95 -36.95 -15.79
N PHE A 779 -6.60 -36.89 -16.95
CA PHE A 779 -7.28 -35.70 -17.44
C PHE A 779 -8.80 -35.78 -17.34
N TRP A 780 -9.44 -34.64 -17.09
CA TRP A 780 -10.88 -34.43 -17.20
C TRP A 780 -11.16 -33.51 -18.41
N PRO A 781 -11.61 -34.05 -19.56
CA PRO A 781 -11.73 -33.28 -20.78
C PRO A 781 -12.95 -32.34 -20.74
N LEU A 782 -12.68 -31.03 -20.77
CA LEU A 782 -13.67 -29.98 -20.98
C LEU A 782 -13.74 -29.67 -22.48
N GLN A 783 -14.77 -30.19 -23.14
CA GLN A 783 -14.97 -30.07 -24.57
C GLN A 783 -15.46 -28.68 -24.95
N VAL A 784 -14.82 -28.12 -25.97
CA VAL A 784 -15.15 -26.80 -26.53
C VAL A 784 -14.97 -26.85 -28.05
N GLU A 785 -15.90 -26.24 -28.79
CA GLU A 785 -15.81 -26.13 -30.24
C GLU A 785 -14.74 -25.10 -30.62
N ASN A 786 -13.82 -25.47 -31.52
CA ASN A 786 -12.89 -24.49 -32.06
C ASN A 786 -13.50 -23.80 -33.28
N ARG A 787 -13.46 -22.47 -33.30
CA ARG A 787 -13.87 -21.66 -34.46
C ARG A 787 -13.11 -20.35 -34.54
N SER A 788 -13.02 -19.83 -35.75
CA SER A 788 -12.57 -18.47 -36.00
C SER A 788 -13.71 -17.47 -35.78
N PHE A 789 -13.35 -16.23 -35.45
CA PHE A 789 -14.28 -15.14 -35.18
C PHE A 789 -13.76 -13.81 -35.70
N ARG A 790 -14.67 -12.87 -35.98
CA ARG A 790 -14.35 -11.53 -36.50
C ARG A 790 -14.54 -10.46 -35.43
N ILE A 791 -13.77 -9.37 -35.52
CA ILE A 791 -13.96 -8.18 -34.67
C ILE A 791 -15.44 -7.73 -34.67
N GLY A 792 -15.98 -7.43 -33.48
CA GLY A 792 -17.36 -7.03 -33.27
C GLY A 792 -18.37 -8.19 -33.15
N GLU A 793 -17.99 -9.42 -33.52
CA GLU A 793 -18.85 -10.60 -33.39
C GLU A 793 -19.15 -10.93 -31.92
N THR A 794 -20.38 -11.37 -31.63
CA THR A 794 -20.74 -11.92 -30.32
C THR A 794 -20.74 -13.45 -30.41
N LEU A 795 -19.94 -14.10 -29.57
CA LEU A 795 -19.69 -15.53 -29.57
C LEU A 795 -20.37 -16.17 -28.37
N ARG A 796 -21.12 -17.25 -28.57
CA ARG A 796 -21.60 -18.13 -27.50
C ARG A 796 -20.74 -19.39 -27.47
N VAL A 797 -19.81 -19.48 -26.53
CA VAL A 797 -18.87 -20.61 -26.43
C VAL A 797 -19.35 -21.57 -25.34
N ILE A 798 -19.70 -22.79 -25.73
CA ILE A 798 -20.24 -23.82 -24.81
C ILE A 798 -19.12 -24.73 -24.33
N PHE A 799 -19.06 -24.96 -23.02
CA PHE A 799 -18.15 -25.90 -22.38
C PHE A 799 -18.93 -27.12 -21.88
N SER A 800 -18.54 -28.32 -22.33
CA SER A 800 -19.21 -29.58 -21.99
C SER A 800 -18.23 -30.57 -21.36
N ALA A 801 -18.65 -31.34 -20.36
CA ALA A 801 -17.81 -32.40 -19.77
C ALA A 801 -18.63 -33.61 -19.34
N SER A 802 -17.97 -34.75 -19.16
CA SER A 802 -18.59 -35.98 -18.62
C SER A 802 -18.43 -36.03 -17.10
N TRP A 803 -19.51 -36.44 -16.42
CA TRP A 803 -19.52 -36.69 -14.97
C TRP A 803 -19.27 -38.16 -14.61
N GLU A 804 -18.86 -38.99 -15.57
CA GLU A 804 -18.56 -40.41 -15.33
C GLU A 804 -17.40 -40.61 -14.36
N SER A 805 -16.36 -39.79 -14.50
CA SER A 805 -15.16 -39.87 -13.67
C SER A 805 -15.07 -38.76 -12.62
N ALA A 806 -15.99 -37.79 -12.56
CA ALA A 806 -15.90 -36.65 -11.65
C ALA A 806 -17.19 -36.40 -10.85
N VAL A 807 -17.07 -35.84 -9.65
CA VAL A 807 -18.18 -35.41 -8.78
C VAL A 807 -18.10 -33.93 -8.39
N ALA A 808 -16.93 -33.32 -8.54
CA ALA A 808 -16.69 -31.90 -8.31
C ALA A 808 -15.59 -31.40 -9.25
N ALA A 809 -15.66 -30.14 -9.66
CA ALA A 809 -14.63 -29.51 -10.47
C ALA A 809 -14.50 -28.02 -10.17
N GLN A 810 -13.28 -27.51 -10.30
CA GLN A 810 -12.95 -26.09 -10.30
C GLN A 810 -11.89 -25.78 -11.35
N LEU A 811 -11.94 -24.59 -11.92
CA LEU A 811 -10.96 -24.15 -12.92
C LEU A 811 -10.94 -22.63 -13.07
N SER A 812 -9.82 -22.15 -13.61
CA SER A 812 -9.67 -20.79 -14.12
C SER A 812 -9.56 -20.84 -15.65
N LEU A 813 -10.59 -20.34 -16.34
CA LEU A 813 -10.62 -20.20 -17.79
C LEU A 813 -10.04 -18.84 -18.17
N VAL A 814 -8.81 -18.83 -18.67
CA VAL A 814 -8.12 -17.62 -19.11
C VAL A 814 -8.48 -17.31 -20.54
N PHE A 815 -8.70 -16.03 -20.82
CA PHE A 815 -8.91 -15.54 -22.17
C PHE A 815 -8.03 -14.32 -22.46
N ASP A 816 -7.62 -14.18 -23.73
CA ASP A 816 -6.90 -13.00 -24.20
C ASP A 816 -7.85 -11.78 -24.23
N SER A 817 -7.64 -10.84 -23.32
CA SER A 817 -8.45 -9.62 -23.20
C SER A 817 -8.28 -8.63 -24.35
N GLU A 818 -7.24 -8.77 -25.18
CA GLU A 818 -7.11 -8.02 -26.43
C GLU A 818 -8.00 -8.60 -27.53
N MET A 819 -8.35 -9.90 -27.44
CA MET A 819 -9.19 -10.59 -28.43
C MET A 819 -10.64 -10.70 -28.01
N LEU A 820 -10.93 -10.94 -26.73
CA LEU A 820 -12.25 -11.28 -26.23
C LEU A 820 -12.62 -10.47 -24.99
N ASP A 821 -13.88 -10.08 -24.90
CA ASP A 821 -14.48 -9.41 -23.75
C ASP A 821 -15.69 -10.22 -23.26
N VAL A 822 -15.79 -10.52 -21.97
CA VAL A 822 -16.91 -11.34 -21.46
C VAL A 822 -18.14 -10.47 -21.28
N LEU A 823 -19.24 -10.83 -21.95
CA LEU A 823 -20.54 -10.18 -21.81
C LEU A 823 -21.35 -10.78 -20.66
N ARG A 824 -21.43 -12.11 -20.61
CA ARG A 824 -22.15 -12.86 -19.56
C ARG A 824 -21.75 -14.32 -19.55
N ILE A 825 -22.04 -14.98 -18.43
CA ILE A 825 -21.92 -16.43 -18.26
C ILE A 825 -23.33 -17.00 -18.13
N GLU A 826 -23.61 -18.07 -18.86
CA GLU A 826 -24.90 -18.75 -18.92
C GLU A 826 -24.72 -20.17 -18.38
N PRO A 827 -25.16 -20.47 -17.14
CA PRO A 827 -25.21 -21.84 -16.62
C PRO A 827 -26.17 -22.70 -17.46
N LEU A 828 -25.75 -23.90 -17.86
CA LEU A 828 -26.55 -24.82 -18.69
C LEU A 828 -26.93 -26.12 -17.99
N ALA A 829 -26.06 -26.61 -17.09
CA ALA A 829 -26.34 -27.80 -16.31
C ALA A 829 -27.33 -27.50 -15.17
N SER A 830 -28.24 -28.45 -14.90
CA SER A 830 -29.22 -28.36 -13.82
C SER A 830 -28.51 -28.24 -12.46
N GLY A 831 -28.90 -27.22 -11.69
CA GLY A 831 -28.35 -26.87 -10.37
C GLY A 831 -27.08 -26.02 -10.39
N LEU A 832 -26.60 -25.61 -11.57
CA LEU A 832 -25.66 -24.49 -11.67
C LEU A 832 -26.41 -23.16 -11.74
N SER A 833 -25.83 -22.15 -11.11
CA SER A 833 -26.33 -20.77 -11.08
C SER A 833 -25.16 -19.80 -11.24
N SER A 834 -25.43 -18.49 -11.28
CA SER A 834 -24.38 -17.47 -11.34
C SER A 834 -23.42 -17.50 -10.13
N GLU A 835 -23.81 -18.09 -9.01
CA GLU A 835 -22.97 -18.18 -7.80
C GLU A 835 -21.77 -19.13 -7.95
N HIS A 836 -21.75 -19.95 -9.01
CA HIS A 836 -20.69 -20.92 -9.31
C HIS A 836 -19.59 -20.33 -10.20
N PHE A 837 -19.69 -19.04 -10.52
CA PHE A 837 -18.79 -18.36 -11.44
C PHE A 837 -18.36 -17.00 -10.90
N ALA A 838 -17.14 -16.58 -11.21
CA ALA A 838 -16.73 -15.19 -11.06
C ALA A 838 -15.93 -14.71 -12.27
N LEU A 839 -16.17 -13.45 -12.66
CA LEU A 839 -15.42 -12.77 -13.70
C LEU A 839 -14.38 -11.86 -13.05
N ARG A 840 -13.12 -11.96 -13.48
CA ARG A 840 -12.03 -11.11 -12.98
C ARG A 840 -11.48 -10.22 -14.09
N PRO A 841 -12.00 -8.99 -14.26
CA PRO A 841 -11.41 -8.02 -15.17
C PRO A 841 -10.11 -7.46 -14.55
N GLY A 842 -8.96 -7.62 -15.23
CA GLY A 842 -7.65 -7.20 -14.71
C GLY A 842 -6.47 -8.03 -15.25
N GLY A 843 -5.30 -7.93 -14.60
CA GLY A 843 -3.97 -8.31 -15.13
C GLY A 843 -3.82 -9.65 -15.88
N ARG A 844 -4.61 -10.69 -15.55
CA ARG A 844 -4.94 -11.80 -16.47
C ARG A 844 -6.46 -11.99 -16.42
N SER A 845 -7.14 -11.69 -17.53
CA SER A 845 -8.60 -11.79 -17.59
C SER A 845 -9.03 -13.27 -17.60
N CYS A 846 -9.85 -13.66 -16.64
CA CYS A 846 -10.31 -15.04 -16.50
C CYS A 846 -11.73 -15.14 -15.95
N VAL A 847 -12.36 -16.27 -16.28
CA VAL A 847 -13.60 -16.75 -15.64
C VAL A 847 -13.20 -17.89 -14.70
N THR A 848 -13.39 -17.71 -13.40
CA THR A 848 -13.28 -18.80 -12.43
C THR A 848 -14.61 -19.51 -12.32
N ALA A 849 -14.56 -20.83 -12.18
CA ALA A 849 -15.75 -21.64 -11.96
C ALA A 849 -15.45 -22.71 -10.93
N CYS A 850 -16.41 -23.00 -10.07
CA CYS A 850 -16.39 -24.18 -9.21
C CYS A 850 -17.81 -24.71 -9.07
N PHE A 851 -17.95 -26.02 -9.20
CA PHE A 851 -19.26 -26.65 -9.14
C PHE A 851 -19.18 -28.14 -8.84
N GLU A 852 -20.16 -28.59 -8.07
CA GLU A 852 -20.40 -29.97 -7.69
C GLU A 852 -21.52 -30.61 -8.52
N ARG A 853 -21.49 -31.94 -8.64
CA ARG A 853 -22.58 -32.68 -9.29
C ARG A 853 -23.82 -32.67 -8.39
N VAL A 854 -24.86 -31.99 -8.87
CA VAL A 854 -26.12 -31.71 -8.15
C VAL A 854 -26.90 -32.96 -7.71
N ARG A 855 -26.68 -34.13 -8.34
CA ARG A 855 -27.26 -35.42 -7.89
C ARG A 855 -26.24 -36.33 -7.20
N LEU A 856 -25.78 -35.92 -6.03
CA LEU A 856 -25.19 -36.84 -5.05
C LEU A 856 -26.25 -37.42 -4.09
N LEU A 857 -27.55 -37.21 -4.35
CA LEU A 857 -28.62 -37.39 -3.37
C LEU A 857 -29.94 -38.01 -3.84
N GLY A 858 -29.90 -38.93 -4.81
CA GLY A 858 -31.09 -39.69 -5.20
C GLY A 858 -30.95 -40.23 -6.62
N GLY A 859 -31.02 -41.55 -6.76
CA GLY A 859 -30.48 -42.32 -7.88
C GLY A 859 -31.02 -41.98 -9.27
N SER A 860 -30.11 -42.01 -10.24
CA SER A 860 -30.32 -42.36 -11.66
C SER A 860 -28.94 -42.48 -12.35
N ALA A 861 -28.81 -43.35 -13.34
CA ALA A 861 -27.55 -43.66 -14.03
C ALA A 861 -26.86 -42.41 -14.63
N VAL A 862 -25.52 -42.47 -14.69
CA VAL A 862 -24.63 -41.44 -15.23
C VAL A 862 -24.89 -41.24 -16.74
N PRO A 863 -25.08 -40.00 -17.24
CA PRO A 863 -25.06 -39.74 -18.67
C PRO A 863 -23.67 -40.10 -19.25
N ALA A 864 -23.61 -41.07 -20.15
CA ALA A 864 -22.36 -41.50 -20.79
C ALA A 864 -21.71 -40.45 -21.71
N PRO A 865 -22.43 -39.58 -22.46
CA PRO A 865 -21.80 -38.53 -23.25
C PRO A 865 -21.57 -37.23 -22.46
N PRO A 866 -20.55 -36.43 -22.80
CA PRO A 866 -20.36 -35.08 -22.28
C PRO A 866 -21.62 -34.21 -22.44
N THR A 867 -22.02 -33.54 -21.37
CA THR A 867 -23.19 -32.64 -21.37
C THR A 867 -22.76 -31.18 -21.25
N PRO A 868 -23.48 -30.22 -21.87
CA PRO A 868 -23.22 -28.79 -21.67
C PRO A 868 -23.27 -28.38 -20.20
N LEU A 869 -22.20 -27.77 -19.70
CA LEU A 869 -22.10 -27.30 -18.32
C LEU A 869 -22.47 -25.81 -18.23
N PHE A 870 -21.80 -24.98 -19.01
CA PHE A 870 -22.03 -23.54 -19.08
C PHE A 870 -21.61 -22.99 -20.44
N ALA A 871 -22.09 -21.81 -20.78
CA ALA A 871 -21.62 -21.03 -21.92
C ALA A 871 -21.06 -19.68 -21.48
N VAL A 872 -19.98 -19.24 -22.10
CA VAL A 872 -19.46 -17.89 -21.96
C VAL A 872 -19.78 -17.11 -23.23
N HIS A 873 -20.45 -15.98 -23.05
CA HIS A 873 -20.77 -15.07 -24.15
C HIS A 873 -19.65 -14.04 -24.24
N PHE A 874 -18.89 -14.06 -25.33
CA PHE A 874 -17.82 -13.10 -25.58
C PHE A 874 -18.22 -12.08 -26.65
N ARG A 875 -17.67 -10.87 -26.56
CA ARG A 875 -17.57 -9.93 -27.67
C ARG A 875 -16.14 -9.91 -28.20
N ALA A 876 -15.97 -10.14 -29.48
CA ALA A 876 -14.66 -10.11 -30.12
C ALA A 876 -14.16 -8.67 -30.27
N ARG A 877 -13.01 -8.36 -29.67
CA ARG A 877 -12.28 -7.09 -29.79
C ARG A 877 -11.28 -7.09 -30.94
N ARG A 878 -10.82 -8.28 -31.34
CA ARG A 878 -9.99 -8.54 -32.54
C ARG A 878 -10.45 -9.84 -33.20
N SER A 879 -10.21 -9.97 -34.51
CA SER A 879 -10.44 -11.25 -35.20
C SER A 879 -9.40 -12.29 -34.78
N GLY A 880 -9.81 -13.54 -34.61
CA GLY A 880 -8.93 -14.59 -34.07
C GLY A 880 -9.55 -15.98 -34.11
N GLU A 881 -8.94 -16.92 -33.40
CA GLU A 881 -9.36 -18.31 -33.29
C GLU A 881 -9.49 -18.69 -31.81
N LEU A 882 -10.59 -19.37 -31.42
CA LEU A 882 -10.87 -19.65 -30.01
C LEU A 882 -9.75 -20.44 -29.32
N LYS A 883 -9.14 -21.43 -30.00
CA LYS A 883 -8.03 -22.21 -29.42
C LYS A 883 -6.76 -21.42 -29.12
N ARG A 884 -6.62 -20.22 -29.70
CA ARG A 884 -5.51 -19.30 -29.42
C ARG A 884 -5.87 -18.26 -28.35
N ALA A 885 -7.18 -18.01 -28.20
CA ALA A 885 -7.70 -17.00 -27.29
C ALA A 885 -8.08 -17.56 -25.92
N LEU A 886 -8.24 -18.89 -25.76
CA LEU A 886 -8.69 -19.53 -24.52
C LEU A 886 -7.70 -20.60 -24.03
N SER A 887 -7.51 -20.66 -22.71
CA SER A 887 -6.75 -21.71 -22.04
C SER A 887 -7.28 -21.94 -20.62
N VAL A 888 -6.93 -23.08 -20.02
CA VAL A 888 -7.17 -23.35 -18.60
C VAL A 888 -5.84 -23.24 -17.87
N ASN A 889 -5.84 -22.60 -16.70
CA ASN A 889 -4.65 -22.46 -15.86
C ASN A 889 -4.98 -22.69 -14.37
N ASP A 890 -3.93 -22.67 -13.54
CA ASP A 890 -4.04 -22.94 -12.10
C ASP A 890 -4.18 -21.69 -11.22
N GLN A 891 -4.43 -20.52 -11.82
CA GLN A 891 -4.47 -19.24 -11.10
C GLN A 891 -5.59 -18.33 -11.63
N PRO A 892 -6.41 -17.72 -10.77
CA PRO A 892 -6.28 -17.68 -9.30
C PRO A 892 -6.77 -18.94 -8.58
N THR A 893 -7.55 -19.78 -9.26
CA THR A 893 -8.10 -21.05 -8.74
C THR A 893 -7.45 -22.22 -9.48
N PRO A 894 -6.86 -23.21 -8.77
CA PRO A 894 -6.28 -24.39 -9.41
C PRO A 894 -7.29 -25.12 -10.29
N ALA A 895 -6.87 -25.60 -11.47
CA ALA A 895 -7.70 -26.42 -12.32
C ALA A 895 -7.63 -27.86 -11.83
N ILE A 896 -8.70 -28.30 -11.14
CA ILE A 896 -8.78 -29.64 -10.55
C ILE A 896 -10.23 -30.13 -10.54
N ALA A 897 -10.40 -31.40 -10.89
CA ALA A 897 -11.64 -32.14 -10.71
C ALA A 897 -11.39 -33.35 -9.80
N PHE A 898 -12.44 -33.89 -9.21
CA PHE A 898 -12.33 -34.96 -8.21
C PHE A 898 -13.24 -36.13 -8.55
N ARG A 899 -12.70 -37.34 -8.45
CA ARG A 899 -13.47 -38.59 -8.49
C ARG A 899 -14.31 -38.76 -7.21
N PRO A 900 -15.29 -39.69 -7.16
CA PRO A 900 -16.06 -39.96 -5.94
C PRO A 900 -15.21 -40.32 -4.71
N ASP A 901 -14.03 -40.92 -4.91
CA ASP A 901 -13.09 -41.29 -3.86
C ASP A 901 -12.14 -40.14 -3.42
N GLY A 902 -12.31 -38.95 -4.01
CA GLY A 902 -11.46 -37.78 -3.76
C GLY A 902 -10.16 -37.73 -4.55
N SER A 903 -9.87 -38.71 -5.41
CA SER A 903 -8.67 -38.66 -6.26
C SER A 903 -8.75 -37.56 -7.33
N PRO A 904 -7.66 -36.80 -7.58
CA PRO A 904 -7.69 -35.64 -8.45
C PRO A 904 -7.57 -36.01 -9.94
N LEU A 905 -8.20 -35.19 -10.78
CA LEU A 905 -8.15 -35.17 -12.23
C LEU A 905 -7.80 -33.75 -12.70
N GLN A 906 -7.06 -33.61 -13.80
CA GLN A 906 -6.71 -32.29 -14.35
C GLN A 906 -7.70 -31.86 -15.46
N PRO A 907 -8.48 -30.77 -15.28
CA PRO A 907 -9.32 -30.19 -16.33
C PRO A 907 -8.46 -29.72 -17.51
N VAL A 908 -8.78 -30.16 -18.72
CA VAL A 908 -8.09 -29.75 -19.95
C VAL A 908 -9.08 -29.40 -21.05
N LEU A 909 -8.78 -28.36 -21.84
CA LEU A 909 -9.60 -28.03 -23.00
C LEU A 909 -9.39 -29.08 -24.09
N ARG A 910 -10.47 -29.76 -24.49
CA ARG A 910 -10.49 -30.64 -25.65
C ARG A 910 -11.23 -29.96 -26.79
N TRP A 911 -10.48 -29.51 -27.79
CA TRP A 911 -11.00 -28.82 -28.97
C TRP A 911 -11.67 -29.82 -29.93
N LEU A 912 -12.89 -29.49 -30.37
CA LEU A 912 -13.63 -30.24 -31.39
C LEU A 912 -13.52 -29.50 -32.74
N ASP A 913 -13.07 -30.20 -33.78
CA ASP A 913 -12.83 -29.63 -35.14
C ASP A 913 -14.04 -29.78 -36.08
N THR A 914 -15.20 -30.19 -35.58
CA THR A 914 -16.44 -30.33 -36.38
C THR A 914 -17.66 -30.02 -35.52
N PRO A 915 -18.73 -29.40 -36.07
CA PRO A 915 -19.96 -29.17 -35.33
C PRO A 915 -20.56 -30.51 -34.89
N VAL A 916 -21.21 -30.52 -33.73
CA VAL A 916 -22.03 -31.66 -33.28
C VAL A 916 -23.02 -32.04 -34.40
N PRO A 917 -23.13 -33.32 -34.84
CA PRO A 917 -23.79 -33.65 -36.10
C PRO A 917 -25.30 -33.35 -36.10
N GLU A 918 -25.76 -32.73 -37.20
CA GLU A 918 -27.15 -32.76 -37.64
C GLU A 918 -27.62 -34.19 -37.98
N LEU A 919 -28.92 -34.42 -37.84
CA LEU A 919 -29.59 -35.73 -37.95
C LEU A 919 -29.45 -36.39 -39.35
N LEU A 920 -29.19 -37.70 -39.39
CA LEU A 920 -29.03 -38.49 -40.62
C LEU A 920 -30.36 -38.75 -41.34
N ALA A 921 -30.36 -38.67 -42.69
CA ALA A 921 -31.54 -38.88 -43.54
C ALA A 921 -31.73 -40.32 -44.05
N GLN A 922 -30.72 -41.20 -43.94
CA GLN A 922 -30.80 -42.62 -44.36
C GLN A 922 -30.06 -43.51 -43.36
N PRO A 923 -30.51 -44.77 -43.15
CA PRO A 923 -29.83 -45.68 -42.24
C PRO A 923 -28.49 -46.12 -42.80
N THR A 924 -27.47 -46.21 -41.94
CA THR A 924 -26.11 -46.60 -42.33
C THR A 924 -25.57 -47.65 -41.36
N VAL A 925 -24.79 -48.59 -41.90
CA VAL A 925 -24.13 -49.65 -41.11
C VAL A 925 -22.65 -49.34 -41.04
N PHE A 926 -22.09 -49.26 -39.82
CA PHE A 926 -20.65 -49.12 -39.62
C PHE A 926 -20.16 -49.81 -38.33
N PRO A 927 -18.94 -50.36 -38.33
CA PRO A 927 -18.09 -50.57 -39.51
C PRO A 927 -18.69 -51.62 -40.45
N ASN A 928 -18.31 -51.60 -41.73
CA ASN A 928 -18.73 -52.61 -42.71
C ASN A 928 -17.68 -52.71 -43.84
N PRO A 929 -16.83 -53.74 -43.89
CA PRO A 929 -16.92 -55.00 -43.14
C PRO A 929 -16.71 -54.83 -41.62
N PHE A 930 -17.37 -55.66 -40.81
CA PHE A 930 -17.27 -55.61 -39.34
C PHE A 930 -16.53 -56.83 -38.77
N GLY A 931 -15.90 -56.63 -37.61
CA GLY A 931 -15.08 -57.63 -36.91
C GLY A 931 -15.83 -58.35 -35.77
N SER A 932 -15.09 -58.82 -34.77
CA SER A 932 -15.60 -59.62 -33.65
C SER A 932 -16.56 -58.89 -32.71
N SER A 933 -16.66 -57.57 -32.81
CA SER A 933 -17.49 -56.73 -31.93
C SER A 933 -18.92 -56.51 -32.41
N GLY A 934 -19.28 -56.98 -33.61
CA GLY A 934 -20.59 -56.73 -34.23
C GLY A 934 -20.57 -55.44 -35.05
N LEU A 935 -21.74 -54.90 -35.36
CA LEU A 935 -21.87 -53.66 -36.15
C LEU A 935 -22.88 -52.70 -35.53
N LEU A 936 -22.67 -51.40 -35.74
CA LEU A 936 -23.63 -50.38 -35.35
C LEU A 936 -24.47 -49.98 -36.58
N LEU A 937 -25.79 -50.00 -36.40
CA LEU A 937 -26.75 -49.49 -37.36
C LEU A 937 -27.22 -48.12 -36.88
N ALA A 938 -26.81 -47.06 -37.58
CA ALA A 938 -27.40 -45.74 -37.40
C ALA A 938 -28.70 -45.66 -38.22
N LEU A 939 -29.76 -45.17 -37.60
CA LEU A 939 -31.11 -45.10 -38.13
C LEU A 939 -31.51 -43.62 -38.30
N PRO A 940 -32.31 -43.27 -39.32
CA PRO A 940 -32.88 -41.93 -39.43
C PRO A 940 -33.75 -41.63 -38.22
N ALA A 941 -33.73 -40.38 -37.77
CA ALA A 941 -34.65 -39.93 -36.74
C ALA A 941 -36.05 -39.74 -37.34
N ALA A 942 -37.03 -40.48 -36.83
CA ALA A 942 -38.43 -40.26 -37.15
C ALA A 942 -39.32 -40.50 -35.93
N ALA A 943 -40.56 -39.98 -36.00
CA ALA A 943 -41.56 -40.12 -34.94
C ALA A 943 -42.13 -41.53 -34.79
N VAL A 944 -41.86 -42.42 -35.77
CA VAL A 944 -42.34 -43.80 -35.79
C VAL A 944 -41.15 -44.76 -35.64
N PRO A 945 -41.24 -45.78 -34.76
CA PRO A 945 -40.16 -46.75 -34.58
C PRO A 945 -39.77 -47.44 -35.88
N SER A 946 -38.46 -47.68 -36.07
CA SER A 946 -37.93 -48.46 -37.18
C SER A 946 -37.99 -49.94 -36.86
N GLU A 947 -38.53 -50.74 -37.77
CA GLU A 947 -38.40 -52.18 -37.75
C GLU A 947 -37.11 -52.59 -38.45
N VAL A 948 -36.25 -53.34 -37.75
CA VAL A 948 -34.95 -53.80 -38.26
C VAL A 948 -34.96 -55.32 -38.32
N ARG A 949 -34.68 -55.88 -39.49
CA ARG A 949 -34.63 -57.33 -39.74
C ARG A 949 -33.30 -57.72 -40.38
N LEU A 950 -32.66 -58.74 -39.84
CA LEU A 950 -31.38 -59.28 -40.28
C LEU A 950 -31.58 -60.61 -41.00
N PHE A 951 -31.01 -60.75 -42.18
CA PHE A 951 -31.04 -61.94 -43.03
C PHE A 951 -29.64 -62.45 -43.34
N ASP A 952 -29.48 -63.76 -43.51
CA ASP A 952 -28.26 -64.37 -44.03
C ASP A 952 -28.10 -64.18 -45.56
N GLY A 953 -26.97 -64.66 -46.09
CA GLY A 953 -26.65 -64.58 -47.52
C GLY A 953 -27.58 -65.38 -48.44
N GLN A 954 -28.44 -66.24 -47.88
CA GLN A 954 -29.45 -67.03 -48.59
C GLN A 954 -30.87 -66.43 -48.43
N GLY A 955 -31.00 -65.32 -47.68
CA GLY A 955 -32.27 -64.61 -47.48
C GLY A 955 -33.14 -65.16 -46.35
N ARG A 956 -32.60 -66.04 -45.48
CA ARG A 956 -33.32 -66.53 -44.30
C ARG A 956 -33.23 -65.50 -43.17
N LEU A 957 -34.37 -65.20 -42.54
CA LEU A 957 -34.43 -64.29 -41.40
C LEU A 957 -33.71 -64.88 -40.20
N LEU A 958 -32.72 -64.17 -39.68
CA LEU A 958 -31.94 -64.56 -38.51
C LEU A 958 -32.40 -63.84 -37.24
N TRP A 959 -32.78 -62.57 -37.36
CA TRP A 959 -33.12 -61.74 -36.20
C TRP A 959 -33.98 -60.54 -36.61
N ALA A 960 -34.87 -60.07 -35.74
CA ALA A 960 -35.69 -58.90 -35.97
C ALA A 960 -36.00 -58.14 -34.67
N THR A 961 -36.08 -56.81 -34.73
CA THR A 961 -36.52 -55.96 -33.63
C THR A 961 -37.24 -54.72 -34.13
N THR A 962 -37.86 -53.97 -33.22
CA THR A 962 -38.39 -52.63 -33.49
C THR A 962 -37.80 -51.66 -32.48
N THR A 963 -37.26 -50.53 -32.94
CA THR A 963 -36.61 -49.55 -32.06
C THR A 963 -36.97 -48.11 -32.45
N ALA A 964 -37.17 -47.26 -31.44
CA ALA A 964 -37.28 -45.82 -31.62
C ALA A 964 -35.92 -45.10 -31.50
N GLN A 965 -34.85 -45.85 -31.24
CA GLN A 965 -33.50 -45.30 -31.12
C GLN A 965 -32.92 -44.98 -32.49
N THR A 966 -32.14 -43.90 -32.57
CA THR A 966 -31.43 -43.48 -33.80
C THR A 966 -30.13 -44.25 -34.04
N THR A 967 -29.74 -45.11 -33.11
CA THR A 967 -28.64 -46.08 -33.26
C THR A 967 -29.02 -47.40 -32.62
N LEU A 968 -28.62 -48.51 -33.25
CA LEU A 968 -28.88 -49.87 -32.80
C LEU A 968 -27.61 -50.70 -32.98
N SER A 969 -27.09 -51.25 -31.89
CA SER A 969 -25.93 -52.17 -31.96
C SER A 969 -26.42 -53.59 -32.24
N LEU A 970 -25.88 -54.21 -33.29
CA LEU A 970 -26.11 -55.62 -33.61
C LEU A 970 -24.87 -56.42 -33.23
N GLU A 971 -25.01 -57.22 -32.17
CA GLU A 971 -23.91 -58.00 -31.62
C GLU A 971 -23.37 -59.04 -32.63
N ALA A 972 -22.07 -59.33 -32.57
CA ALA A 972 -21.41 -60.25 -33.49
C ALA A 972 -22.02 -61.66 -33.52
N GLY A 973 -22.65 -62.09 -32.42
CA GLY A 973 -23.30 -63.38 -32.28
C GLY A 973 -24.52 -63.56 -33.19
N LEU A 974 -25.14 -62.46 -33.66
CA LEU A 974 -26.23 -62.49 -34.64
C LEU A 974 -25.75 -62.86 -36.06
N PHE A 975 -24.43 -62.88 -36.27
CA PHE A 975 -23.78 -63.16 -37.55
C PHE A 975 -22.88 -64.40 -37.41
N PRO A 976 -23.46 -65.61 -37.38
CA PRO A 976 -22.77 -66.81 -36.92
C PRO A 976 -21.59 -67.23 -37.79
N THR A 977 -21.59 -66.90 -39.08
CA THR A 977 -20.53 -67.26 -40.04
C THR A 977 -19.97 -66.03 -40.76
N ALA A 978 -18.74 -66.12 -41.27
CA ALA A 978 -18.20 -65.09 -42.15
C ALA A 978 -18.95 -65.10 -43.49
N GLY A 979 -19.28 -63.93 -44.01
CA GLY A 979 -20.11 -63.81 -45.21
C GLY A 979 -20.91 -62.50 -45.29
N ALA A 980 -21.72 -62.39 -46.35
CA ALA A 980 -22.61 -61.26 -46.54
C ALA A 980 -23.97 -61.51 -45.88
N TYR A 981 -24.47 -60.49 -45.21
CA TYR A 981 -25.76 -60.42 -44.54
C TYR A 981 -26.51 -59.19 -45.01
N TRP A 982 -27.83 -59.20 -44.85
CA TRP A 982 -28.68 -58.09 -45.26
C TRP A 982 -29.51 -57.60 -44.07
N VAL A 983 -29.40 -56.32 -43.77
CA VAL A 983 -30.17 -55.64 -42.75
C VAL A 983 -31.24 -54.80 -43.44
N GLU A 984 -32.48 -55.25 -43.33
CA GLU A 984 -33.64 -54.50 -43.75
C GLU A 984 -34.06 -53.55 -42.64
N VAL A 985 -34.27 -52.28 -42.98
CA VAL A 985 -34.85 -51.27 -42.10
C VAL A 985 -36.14 -50.78 -42.74
N ARG A 986 -37.26 -50.91 -42.03
CA ARG A 986 -38.55 -50.37 -42.43
C ARG A 986 -38.96 -49.28 -41.45
N GLN A 987 -39.35 -48.13 -41.98
CA GLN A 987 -39.85 -47.03 -41.17
C GLN A 987 -40.96 -46.35 -41.97
N ALA A 988 -42.19 -46.45 -41.46
CA ALA A 988 -43.41 -46.08 -42.20
C ALA A 988 -43.44 -46.71 -43.62
N ASP A 989 -43.61 -45.90 -44.67
CA ASP A 989 -43.68 -46.36 -46.07
C ASP A 989 -42.30 -46.59 -46.71
N SER A 990 -41.22 -46.28 -45.99
CA SER A 990 -39.85 -46.39 -46.49
C SER A 990 -39.19 -47.69 -46.07
N ARG A 991 -38.50 -48.33 -47.00
CA ARG A 991 -37.79 -49.59 -46.81
C ARG A 991 -36.39 -49.49 -47.40
N TRP A 992 -35.38 -49.71 -46.55
CA TRP A 992 -33.98 -49.74 -46.94
C TRP A 992 -33.41 -51.14 -46.69
N MET A 993 -32.55 -51.59 -47.60
CA MET A 993 -31.87 -52.86 -47.49
C MET A 993 -30.36 -52.62 -47.52
N LEU A 994 -29.69 -52.88 -46.41
CA LEU A 994 -28.28 -52.57 -46.20
C LEU A 994 -27.48 -53.87 -46.19
N ARG A 995 -26.47 -53.97 -47.05
CA ARG A 995 -25.57 -55.12 -47.06
C ARG A 995 -24.55 -54.96 -45.95
N ALA A 996 -24.39 -55.93 -45.07
CA ALA A 996 -23.31 -56.02 -44.09
C ALA A 996 -22.40 -57.21 -44.42
N VAL A 997 -21.09 -57.09 -44.25
CA VAL A 997 -20.12 -58.15 -44.54
C VAL A 997 -19.32 -58.43 -43.29
N LYS A 998 -19.39 -59.67 -42.79
CA LYS A 998 -18.52 -60.16 -41.73
C LYS A 998 -17.28 -60.79 -42.35
N GLN A 999 -16.09 -60.30 -42.02
CA GLN A 999 -14.87 -60.92 -42.53
C GLN A 999 -14.62 -62.29 -41.87
N PRO A 1000 -13.98 -63.25 -42.57
CA PRO A 1000 -13.40 -64.42 -41.94
C PRO A 1000 -12.43 -63.94 -40.86
N GLY A 1001 -12.68 -64.34 -39.61
CA GLY A 1001 -11.79 -64.08 -38.49
C GLY A 1001 -10.52 -64.90 -38.57
#